data_AF-A0A5J4UF95-F1
#
_entry.id   AF-A0A5J4UF95-F1
#
_cell.length_a   1.000
_cell.length_b   1.000
_cell.length_c   1.000
_cell.angle_alpha   90.00
_cell.angle_beta   90.00
_cell.angle_gamma   90.00
#
_symmetry.space_group_name_H-M   'P 1'
#
loop_
_entity.id
_entity.type
_entity.pdbx_description
1 polymer ?
#
loop_
_entity_poly.entity_id
_entity_poly.type
_entity_poly.pdbx_seq_one_letter_code
_entity_poly.pdbx_strand_id
1 'polypeptide(L)'
;SEYYGGMLILRGNGNIELTNVYFRQREQIINQSSSSIYATAGDVIITNCSFERATFINRYDSDIHAATIYCDDSFRLLQITQTNISQQFTSFVVPPTSDIIQNKQMYDYRCGAIVVLNAQQLKFEQCNFNQNQGWKVGAINIQQMNQNFVQSETGSDPTTHQLSFKQCYFNDNKAVEYTTIQELNLKMDIGNDIILDHIYTKNEIEQSIESSNSSSAVPKIGSIHNSFSIGVFDYLLFARRTAEVAYVSVDGTDQITSVSGQKTNPLHTIEFAAFHTTSSQTRHSQIFVFPGVFREKIIFVGGHSLAITGTAEGQTEPVSSFFTYDKPGPSVIQDSIDMYEDFIQIYDGFLSLQCLVIQIDNTDQLQSTNHAVAIHGTFANVTVEFCAFRTVNSRGYIDKDFLYLDRGGNLTIRYTTIENIYEKYQPIICLAVSERSNVMFQNVSITSCQIHESSSGVVHIQYYTGGTVTFESCYFRYNSVVTPFYLGKKPFGGALLIELCRSSFSASQGSDGGWSQLSNTRVLNIRDCIFDSNIGDCGGAVTVSGTRDLLQEQRIHFSHCEFMNNIAGSIFIYEDEPFGNDIYFYINDASSILYNETSSTTGQSSKIQSTFFTQCSSYNYSPLVNYLGNKEGTLNLDQYE
;
A
#
# COMPACT_ATOMS: atom_id res chain seq x y z
N SER A 1 -16.81 42.79 4.86
CA SER A 1 -16.98 41.91 6.02
C SER A 1 -18.19 41.03 5.76
N GLU A 2 -18.01 39.96 5.00
CA GLU A 2 -19.09 38.98 4.79
C GLU A 2 -19.15 38.11 6.05
N TYR A 3 -20.30 38.11 6.71
CA TYR A 3 -20.53 37.34 7.93
C TYR A 3 -20.71 35.87 7.57
N TYR A 4 -20.11 34.97 8.34
CA TYR A 4 -20.53 33.57 8.44
C TYR A 4 -22.04 33.53 8.72
N GLY A 5 -22.82 33.20 7.69
CA GLY A 5 -24.26 33.33 7.68
C GLY A 5 -24.93 31.99 7.44
N GLY A 6 -26.08 31.82 8.07
CA GLY A 6 -27.04 30.75 7.86
C GLY A 6 -28.45 31.33 7.85
N MET A 7 -29.43 30.70 7.19
CA MET A 7 -30.83 31.02 7.49
C MET A 7 -31.16 30.67 8.95
N LEU A 8 -30.61 29.55 9.42
CA LEU A 8 -30.57 29.16 10.83
C LEU A 8 -29.12 29.18 11.31
N ILE A 9 -28.88 29.84 12.44
CA ILE A 9 -27.53 30.00 13.01
C ILE A 9 -27.52 29.51 14.45
N LEU A 10 -26.61 28.59 14.76
CA LEU A 10 -26.32 28.15 16.13
C LEU A 10 -24.91 28.62 16.55
N ARG A 11 -24.87 29.50 17.56
CA ARG A 11 -23.63 29.97 18.20
C ARG A 11 -23.63 29.52 19.66
N GLY A 12 -22.86 28.48 19.98
CA GLY A 12 -22.74 27.92 21.34
C GLY A 12 -23.43 26.55 21.52
N ASN A 13 -23.45 26.04 22.75
CA ASN A 13 -23.85 24.66 23.10
C ASN A 13 -25.36 24.38 23.06
N GLY A 14 -26.13 25.11 22.25
CA GLY A 14 -27.57 24.91 22.09
C GLY A 14 -27.91 23.77 21.13
N ASN A 15 -29.18 23.66 20.73
CA ASN A 15 -29.64 22.69 19.75
C ASN A 15 -30.51 23.38 18.69
N ILE A 16 -30.30 23.04 17.41
CA ILE A 16 -31.28 23.24 16.33
C ILE A 16 -31.97 21.91 16.08
N GLU A 17 -33.27 21.84 16.38
CA GLU A 17 -34.09 20.67 16.09
C GLU A 17 -35.15 20.98 15.03
N LEU A 18 -35.14 20.23 13.93
CA LEU A 18 -36.05 20.40 12.80
C LEU A 18 -36.77 19.08 12.53
N THR A 19 -38.10 19.13 12.50
CA THR A 19 -38.95 17.98 12.18
C THR A 19 -39.99 18.37 11.15
N ASN A 20 -40.13 17.60 10.07
CA ASN A 20 -41.12 17.83 9.00
C ASN A 20 -40.99 19.21 8.31
N VAL A 21 -39.76 19.69 8.11
CA VAL A 21 -39.48 21.00 7.49
C VAL A 21 -39.01 20.83 6.06
N TYR A 22 -39.41 21.76 5.19
CA TYR A 22 -39.04 21.77 3.77
C TYR A 22 -38.33 23.08 3.40
N PHE A 23 -37.06 22.98 2.97
CA PHE A 23 -36.22 24.08 2.53
C PHE A 23 -36.09 24.03 1.01
N ARG A 24 -36.52 25.09 0.31
CA ARG A 24 -36.40 25.17 -1.14
C ARG A 24 -36.19 26.58 -1.65
N GLN A 25 -35.21 26.74 -2.53
CA GLN A 25 -35.04 27.97 -3.30
C GLN A 25 -35.94 27.95 -4.54
N ARG A 26 -36.77 28.98 -4.70
CA ARG A 26 -37.66 29.12 -5.88
C ARG A 26 -36.95 29.73 -7.08
N GLU A 27 -36.08 30.71 -6.84
CA GLU A 27 -35.35 31.42 -7.89
C GLU A 27 -33.91 30.89 -8.01
N GLN A 28 -33.67 30.06 -9.02
CA GLN A 28 -32.39 29.35 -9.20
C GLN A 28 -31.27 30.21 -9.81
N ILE A 29 -31.59 31.39 -10.30
CA ILE A 29 -30.61 32.33 -10.89
C ILE A 29 -29.79 33.02 -9.80
N ILE A 30 -30.36 33.14 -8.60
CA ILE A 30 -29.70 33.79 -7.47
C ILE A 30 -28.83 32.75 -6.77
N ASN A 31 -27.55 32.99 -6.67
CA ASN A 31 -26.67 32.12 -5.90
C ASN A 31 -26.58 32.65 -4.45
N GLN A 32 -26.69 31.76 -3.47
CA GLN A 32 -26.63 32.10 -2.05
C GLN A 32 -25.17 32.25 -1.59
N SER A 33 -24.86 33.35 -0.90
CA SER A 33 -23.53 33.59 -0.31
C SER A 33 -23.41 33.09 1.13
N SER A 34 -24.46 32.45 1.67
CA SER A 34 -24.54 31.96 3.05
C SER A 34 -25.21 30.59 3.10
N SER A 35 -24.93 29.82 4.14
CA SER A 35 -25.47 28.47 4.30
C SER A 35 -26.98 28.46 4.61
N SER A 36 -27.65 27.31 4.48
CA SER A 36 -29.02 27.19 5.02
C SER A 36 -29.00 27.03 6.54
N ILE A 37 -28.12 26.15 7.04
CA ILE A 37 -27.82 25.98 8.46
C ILE A 37 -26.32 26.21 8.66
N TYR A 38 -25.98 27.09 9.60
CA TYR A 38 -24.59 27.32 10.02
C TYR A 38 -24.49 27.14 11.55
N ALA A 39 -23.70 26.17 11.99
CA ALA A 39 -23.56 25.84 13.41
C ALA A 39 -22.08 25.82 13.81
N THR A 40 -21.72 26.56 14.87
CA THR A 40 -20.34 26.61 15.37
C THR A 40 -20.10 25.69 16.57
N ALA A 41 -21.16 25.28 17.27
CA ALA A 41 -21.13 24.40 18.43
C ALA A 41 -22.52 23.78 18.67
N GLY A 42 -22.64 22.88 19.65
CA GLY A 42 -23.91 22.29 20.04
C GLY A 42 -24.40 21.18 19.11
N ASP A 43 -25.71 20.99 19.05
CA ASP A 43 -26.35 19.91 18.29
C ASP A 43 -27.20 20.43 17.14
N VAL A 44 -27.25 19.68 16.04
CA VAL A 44 -28.21 19.85 14.96
C VAL A 44 -28.89 18.50 14.72
N ILE A 45 -30.19 18.45 14.99
CA ILE A 45 -31.03 17.26 14.85
C ILE A 45 -32.09 17.53 13.79
N ILE A 46 -32.07 16.76 12.71
CA ILE A 46 -32.94 16.92 11.55
C ILE A 46 -33.66 15.61 11.31
N THR A 47 -34.99 15.62 11.39
CA THR A 47 -35.83 14.43 11.22
C THR A 47 -36.90 14.68 10.16
N ASN A 48 -37.02 13.77 9.20
CA ASN A 48 -38.05 13.78 8.16
C ASN A 48 -38.19 15.15 7.45
N CYS A 49 -37.05 15.77 7.13
CA CYS A 49 -37.00 17.06 6.44
C CYS A 49 -36.68 16.87 4.96
N SER A 50 -36.79 17.95 4.18
CA SER A 50 -36.21 17.96 2.84
C SER A 50 -35.57 19.29 2.49
N PHE A 51 -34.38 19.21 1.92
CA PHE A 51 -33.63 20.30 1.33
C PHE A 51 -33.58 20.07 -0.18
N GLU A 52 -34.23 20.94 -0.94
CA GLU A 52 -34.31 20.78 -2.40
C GLU A 52 -33.89 22.07 -3.09
N ARG A 53 -33.02 21.95 -4.10
CA ARG A 53 -32.68 23.03 -5.04
C ARG A 53 -32.13 24.26 -4.34
N ALA A 54 -30.82 24.33 -4.21
CA ALA A 54 -30.13 25.55 -3.82
C ALA A 54 -28.80 25.65 -4.57
N THR A 55 -28.46 26.87 -4.98
CA THR A 55 -27.16 27.17 -5.60
C THR A 55 -26.40 28.12 -4.69
N PHE A 56 -25.14 27.81 -4.40
CA PHE A 56 -24.27 28.58 -3.51
C PHE A 56 -23.13 29.22 -4.29
N ILE A 57 -22.65 30.38 -3.83
CA ILE A 57 -21.47 31.06 -4.38
C ILE A 57 -20.26 30.69 -3.54
N ASN A 58 -19.39 29.84 -4.08
CA ASN A 58 -18.09 29.55 -3.49
C ASN A 58 -16.97 30.04 -4.41
N ARG A 59 -15.87 30.52 -3.81
CA ARG A 59 -14.66 30.94 -4.52
C ARG A 59 -13.45 30.29 -3.87
N TYR A 60 -12.54 29.75 -4.67
CA TYR A 60 -11.37 29.02 -4.18
C TYR A 60 -10.34 29.94 -3.49
N ASP A 61 -10.44 31.25 -3.71
CA ASP A 61 -9.59 32.29 -3.10
C ASP A 61 -10.23 32.92 -1.85
N SER A 62 -11.34 32.36 -1.37
CA SER A 62 -12.07 32.80 -0.18
C SER A 62 -11.95 31.76 0.94
N ASP A 63 -11.76 32.23 2.18
CA ASP A 63 -11.84 31.36 3.36
C ASP A 63 -13.30 31.00 3.71
N ILE A 64 -14.26 31.79 3.22
CA ILE A 64 -15.69 31.61 3.48
C ILE A 64 -16.31 30.78 2.36
N HIS A 65 -16.92 29.66 2.75
CA HIS A 65 -17.66 28.75 1.88
C HIS A 65 -19.07 28.55 2.43
N ALA A 66 -20.04 28.45 1.53
CA ALA A 66 -21.44 28.19 1.84
C ALA A 66 -21.84 26.77 1.42
N ALA A 67 -22.71 26.17 2.23
CA ALA A 67 -23.26 24.82 2.04
C ALA A 67 -24.72 24.75 2.52
N THR A 68 -25.40 23.64 2.29
CA THR A 68 -26.73 23.44 2.90
C THR A 68 -26.62 23.40 4.41
N ILE A 69 -25.69 22.59 4.93
CA ILE A 69 -25.39 22.49 6.36
C ILE A 69 -23.88 22.66 6.51
N TYR A 70 -23.48 23.61 7.34
CA TYR A 70 -22.08 23.88 7.63
C TYR A 70 -21.83 23.83 9.14
N CYS A 71 -21.02 22.87 9.58
CA CYS A 71 -20.64 22.63 10.97
C CYS A 71 -19.17 23.02 11.17
N ASP A 72 -18.91 23.97 12.07
CA ASP A 72 -17.57 24.53 12.35
C ASP A 72 -16.86 23.81 13.52
N ASP A 73 -15.72 24.35 13.96
CA ASP A 73 -14.65 23.68 14.73
C ASP A 73 -15.01 23.18 16.17
N SER A 74 -16.19 23.45 16.72
CA SER A 74 -16.56 23.04 18.09
C SER A 74 -17.91 22.32 18.19
N PHE A 75 -18.30 21.66 17.10
CA PHE A 75 -19.61 21.05 16.96
C PHE A 75 -19.71 19.69 17.69
N ARG A 76 -20.84 19.42 18.36
CA ARG A 76 -21.03 18.18 19.12
C ARG A 76 -21.66 17.10 18.25
N LEU A 77 -22.92 17.25 17.87
CA LEU A 77 -23.70 16.20 17.21
C LEU A 77 -24.40 16.70 15.96
N LEU A 78 -24.15 16.06 14.80
CA LEU A 78 -25.03 16.14 13.64
C LEU A 78 -25.82 14.84 13.57
N GLN A 79 -27.13 14.92 13.70
CA GLN A 79 -28.02 13.78 13.50
C GLN A 79 -29.05 14.10 12.43
N ILE A 80 -29.03 13.36 11.33
CA ILE A 80 -29.98 13.49 10.24
C ILE A 80 -30.66 12.16 10.01
N THR A 81 -31.99 12.14 10.09
CA THR A 81 -32.80 10.94 9.90
C THR A 81 -33.92 11.18 8.90
N GLN A 82 -34.19 10.19 8.04
CA GLN A 82 -35.31 10.17 7.09
C GLN A 82 -35.40 11.42 6.20
N THR A 83 -34.26 12.03 5.86
CA THR A 83 -34.23 13.36 5.23
C THR A 83 -33.74 13.26 3.78
N ASN A 84 -34.36 14.03 2.89
CA ASN A 84 -33.95 14.15 1.49
C ASN A 84 -33.15 15.43 1.26
N ILE A 85 -31.90 15.30 0.83
CA ILE A 85 -31.02 16.42 0.44
C ILE A 85 -30.72 16.28 -1.04
N SER A 86 -31.30 17.18 -1.84
CA SER A 86 -31.27 17.07 -3.29
C SER A 86 -30.95 18.36 -4.01
N GLN A 87 -30.19 18.26 -5.10
CA GLN A 87 -29.88 19.37 -6.00
C GLN A 87 -29.26 20.58 -5.28
N GLN A 88 -28.30 20.31 -4.40
CA GLN A 88 -27.49 21.32 -3.72
C GLN A 88 -26.20 21.56 -4.52
N PHE A 89 -26.00 22.76 -5.06
CA PHE A 89 -24.86 23.11 -5.93
C PHE A 89 -23.89 24.03 -5.19
N THR A 90 -22.74 23.49 -4.78
CA THR A 90 -21.75 24.13 -3.90
C THR A 90 -20.35 24.24 -4.53
N SER A 91 -20.20 23.97 -5.83
CA SER A 91 -18.91 24.08 -6.52
C SER A 91 -18.45 25.54 -6.67
N PHE A 92 -17.18 25.73 -7.04
CA PHE A 92 -16.65 27.06 -7.32
C PHE A 92 -17.29 27.71 -8.55
N VAL A 93 -17.51 29.03 -8.46
CA VAL A 93 -17.97 29.83 -9.61
C VAL A 93 -16.88 29.92 -10.67
N VAL A 94 -15.62 30.04 -10.24
CA VAL A 94 -14.43 29.96 -11.10
C VAL A 94 -13.56 28.85 -10.54
N PRO A 95 -13.54 27.67 -11.16
CA PRO A 95 -12.67 26.59 -10.74
C PRO A 95 -11.18 26.95 -10.78
N PRO A 96 -10.35 26.44 -9.84
CA PRO A 96 -8.90 26.51 -9.96
C PRO A 96 -8.41 25.70 -11.18
N THR A 97 -7.29 26.11 -11.77
CA THR A 97 -6.59 25.40 -12.85
C THR A 97 -5.65 24.33 -12.28
N SER A 98 -5.18 23.38 -13.12
CA SER A 98 -4.15 22.41 -12.71
C SER A 98 -2.93 23.08 -12.09
N ASP A 99 -2.43 24.16 -12.70
CA ASP A 99 -1.28 24.92 -12.17
C ASP A 99 -1.56 25.52 -10.80
N ILE A 100 -2.79 25.97 -10.52
CA ILE A 100 -3.17 26.53 -9.22
C ILE A 100 -3.19 25.43 -8.15
N ILE A 101 -3.67 24.25 -8.51
CA ILE A 101 -3.71 23.07 -7.63
C ILE A 101 -2.28 22.61 -7.33
N GLN A 102 -1.41 22.49 -8.33
CA GLN A 102 -0.02 22.07 -8.18
C GLN A 102 0.82 23.06 -7.34
N ASN A 103 0.60 24.37 -7.48
CA ASN A 103 1.45 25.40 -6.86
C ASN A 103 1.03 25.84 -5.45
N LYS A 104 -0.08 25.36 -4.89
CA LYS A 104 -0.56 25.74 -3.54
C LYS A 104 -0.60 24.55 -2.58
N GLN A 105 -0.13 24.76 -1.36
CA GLN A 105 -0.25 23.82 -0.23
C GLN A 105 -1.65 23.80 0.44
N MET A 106 -2.72 24.25 -0.23
CA MET A 106 -4.04 24.42 0.40
C MET A 106 -5.03 23.34 -0.05
N TYR A 107 -5.20 22.31 0.78
CA TYR A 107 -6.13 21.20 0.58
C TYR A 107 -7.58 21.46 1.06
N ASP A 108 -7.87 22.62 1.67
CA ASP A 108 -9.16 22.87 2.31
C ASP A 108 -10.22 23.46 1.36
N TYR A 109 -10.55 22.78 0.27
CA TYR A 109 -11.72 23.16 -0.53
C TYR A 109 -13.01 22.67 0.16
N ARG A 110 -13.60 23.53 0.99
CA ARG A 110 -14.73 23.26 1.91
C ARG A 110 -16.09 23.24 1.20
N CYS A 111 -16.22 22.44 0.15
CA CYS A 111 -17.46 22.28 -0.63
C CYS A 111 -18.14 20.93 -0.36
N GLY A 112 -19.44 20.86 -0.65
CA GLY A 112 -20.33 19.72 -0.39
C GLY A 112 -21.69 20.19 0.10
N ALA A 113 -22.76 19.41 -0.08
CA ALA A 113 -24.08 19.75 0.47
C ALA A 113 -24.03 19.89 2.01
N ILE A 114 -23.25 19.02 2.66
CA ILE A 114 -22.94 19.08 4.09
C ILE A 114 -21.43 19.21 4.24
N VAL A 115 -20.98 20.18 5.02
CA VAL A 115 -19.57 20.39 5.37
C VAL A 115 -19.41 20.33 6.88
N VAL A 116 -18.55 19.44 7.35
CA VAL A 116 -18.21 19.26 8.76
C VAL A 116 -16.72 19.48 8.93
N LEU A 117 -16.34 20.62 9.54
CA LEU A 117 -14.95 20.89 9.85
C LEU A 117 -14.47 20.06 11.04
N ASN A 118 -15.31 19.97 12.08
CA ASN A 118 -15.04 19.20 13.29
C ASN A 118 -16.36 18.80 13.93
N ALA A 119 -16.51 17.54 14.33
CA ALA A 119 -17.65 17.08 15.13
C ALA A 119 -17.25 16.00 16.14
N GLN A 120 -18.02 15.85 17.22
CA GLN A 120 -17.86 14.71 18.13
C GLN A 120 -18.62 13.47 17.63
N GLN A 121 -19.80 13.68 17.04
CA GLN A 121 -20.62 12.60 16.53
C GLN A 121 -21.42 13.01 15.29
N LEU A 122 -21.46 12.11 14.31
CA LEU A 122 -22.19 12.24 13.06
C LEU A 122 -23.06 10.99 12.84
N LYS A 123 -24.36 11.20 12.66
CA LYS A 123 -25.33 10.11 12.40
C LYS A 123 -26.23 10.47 11.23
N PHE A 124 -26.27 9.58 10.25
CA PHE A 124 -27.13 9.65 9.09
C PHE A 124 -27.90 8.34 8.98
N GLU A 125 -29.24 8.40 9.08
CA GLU A 125 -30.08 7.21 9.03
C GLU A 125 -31.23 7.39 8.04
N GLN A 126 -31.37 6.49 7.07
CA GLN A 126 -32.45 6.53 6.08
C GLN A 126 -32.48 7.83 5.26
N CYS A 127 -31.32 8.42 4.99
CA CYS A 127 -31.19 9.66 4.24
C CYS A 127 -31.06 9.40 2.73
N ASN A 128 -31.55 10.34 1.92
CA ASN A 128 -31.38 10.32 0.48
C ASN A 128 -30.58 11.56 0.03
N PHE A 129 -29.47 11.33 -0.66
CA PHE A 129 -28.61 12.37 -1.24
C PHE A 129 -28.68 12.29 -2.75
N ASN A 130 -29.43 13.20 -3.39
CA ASN A 130 -29.76 13.11 -4.81
C ASN A 130 -29.20 14.29 -5.61
N GLN A 131 -28.37 14.03 -6.62
CA GLN A 131 -27.93 15.01 -7.62
C GLN A 131 -27.25 16.25 -6.99
N ASN A 132 -26.54 16.07 -5.88
CA ASN A 132 -25.77 17.14 -5.26
C ASN A 132 -24.45 17.33 -5.98
N GLN A 133 -23.96 18.57 -6.04
CA GLN A 133 -22.69 18.90 -6.68
C GLN A 133 -21.85 19.78 -5.78
N GLY A 134 -20.56 19.48 -5.69
CA GLY A 134 -19.57 20.31 -5.04
C GLY A 134 -18.21 20.14 -5.71
N TRP A 135 -17.18 20.82 -5.22
CA TRP A 135 -15.87 20.78 -5.87
C TRP A 135 -15.23 19.39 -5.78
N LYS A 136 -14.75 19.00 -4.60
CA LYS A 136 -14.18 17.67 -4.30
C LYS A 136 -15.24 16.59 -4.00
N VAL A 137 -16.41 17.01 -3.51
CA VAL A 137 -17.50 16.11 -3.10
C VAL A 137 -18.87 16.71 -3.35
N GLY A 138 -19.81 15.86 -3.77
CA GLY A 138 -21.20 16.26 -4.01
C GLY A 138 -22.02 16.37 -2.72
N ALA A 139 -22.00 15.33 -1.88
CA ALA A 139 -22.90 15.25 -0.73
C ALA A 139 -22.25 15.67 0.60
N ILE A 140 -21.26 14.94 1.13
CA ILE A 140 -20.80 15.13 2.52
C ILE A 140 -19.29 15.26 2.60
N ASN A 141 -18.80 16.37 3.15
CA ASN A 141 -17.40 16.63 3.40
C ASN A 141 -17.11 16.59 4.91
N ILE A 142 -16.33 15.60 5.37
CA ILE A 142 -15.95 15.46 6.78
C ILE A 142 -14.44 15.66 6.90
N GLN A 143 -14.04 16.79 7.47
CA GLN A 143 -12.63 17.15 7.62
C GLN A 143 -11.99 16.54 8.86
N GLN A 144 -12.64 16.70 10.02
CA GLN A 144 -12.12 16.20 11.29
C GLN A 144 -13.24 15.66 12.19
N MET A 145 -12.86 14.70 13.02
CA MET A 145 -13.61 14.27 14.20
C MET A 145 -12.75 14.58 15.44
N ASN A 146 -13.37 15.05 16.53
CA ASN A 146 -12.62 15.51 17.70
C ASN A 146 -11.94 14.34 18.44
N GLN A 147 -10.61 14.32 18.48
CA GLN A 147 -9.78 13.28 19.14
C GLN A 147 -9.68 13.43 20.67
N ASN A 148 -10.16 14.53 21.26
CA ASN A 148 -10.07 14.74 22.71
C ASN A 148 -11.11 13.89 23.45
N PHE A 149 -10.83 12.59 23.59
CA PHE A 149 -11.20 11.90 24.80
C PHE A 149 -10.15 10.85 25.17
N VAL A 150 -9.37 11.19 26.19
CA VAL A 150 -8.88 10.21 27.16
C VAL A 150 -10.06 9.33 27.52
N GLN A 151 -9.96 8.03 27.27
CA GLN A 151 -10.88 7.03 27.81
C GLN A 151 -11.07 7.32 29.31
N SER A 152 -12.14 8.02 29.70
CA SER A 152 -12.56 7.98 31.09
C SER A 152 -13.14 6.59 31.28
N GLU A 153 -12.48 5.78 32.09
CA GLU A 153 -12.80 4.39 32.47
C GLU A 153 -14.19 4.20 33.13
N THR A 154 -15.17 5.05 32.84
CA THR A 154 -16.51 4.97 33.42
C THR A 154 -17.59 5.31 32.40
N GLY A 155 -17.97 4.30 31.60
CA GLY A 155 -19.37 4.12 31.20
C GLY A 155 -19.83 4.61 29.82
N SER A 156 -18.95 4.71 28.81
CA SER A 156 -19.43 4.73 27.42
C SER A 156 -19.52 3.29 26.88
N ASP A 157 -20.69 2.93 26.36
CA ASP A 157 -20.95 1.64 25.73
C ASP A 157 -20.04 1.49 24.50
N PRO A 158 -19.26 0.41 24.34
CA PRO A 158 -18.38 0.18 23.18
C PRO A 158 -19.10 0.10 21.83
N THR A 159 -20.42 0.30 21.79
CA THR A 159 -21.28 0.24 20.60
C THR A 159 -21.65 1.59 19.97
N THR A 160 -21.32 2.73 20.60
CA THR A 160 -21.62 4.04 19.99
C THR A 160 -20.54 4.49 19.03
N HIS A 161 -20.73 4.20 17.73
CA HIS A 161 -19.88 4.72 16.67
C HIS A 161 -19.98 6.27 16.60
N GLN A 162 -18.82 6.93 16.49
CA GLN A 162 -18.73 8.38 16.33
C GLN A 162 -19.20 8.84 14.94
N LEU A 163 -19.04 7.98 13.94
CA LEU A 163 -19.54 8.15 12.58
C LEU A 163 -20.55 7.04 12.30
N SER A 164 -21.70 7.35 11.68
CA SER A 164 -22.66 6.33 11.27
C SER A 164 -23.49 6.73 10.06
N PHE A 165 -23.52 5.86 9.06
CA PHE A 165 -24.34 5.93 7.85
C PHE A 165 -25.16 4.66 7.71
N LYS A 166 -26.43 4.71 8.11
CA LYS A 166 -27.33 3.55 8.08
C LYS A 166 -28.40 3.74 7.03
N GLN A 167 -28.52 2.78 6.10
CA GLN A 167 -29.59 2.77 5.10
C GLN A 167 -29.66 4.08 4.29
N CYS A 168 -28.53 4.71 4.01
CA CYS A 168 -28.45 5.92 3.21
C CYS A 168 -28.33 5.59 1.72
N TYR A 169 -28.98 6.38 0.88
CA TYR A 169 -28.97 6.22 -0.57
C TYR A 169 -28.35 7.46 -1.22
N PHE A 170 -27.26 7.25 -1.94
CA PHE A 170 -26.58 8.30 -2.70
C PHE A 170 -26.86 8.10 -4.18
N ASN A 171 -27.36 9.13 -4.85
CA ASN A 171 -27.83 9.00 -6.22
C ASN A 171 -27.35 10.17 -7.08
N ASP A 172 -26.52 9.86 -8.08
CA ASP A 172 -25.99 10.80 -9.07
C ASP A 172 -25.35 12.06 -8.46
N ASN A 173 -24.72 11.96 -7.29
CA ASN A 173 -23.93 13.07 -6.75
C ASN A 173 -22.64 13.22 -7.55
N LYS A 174 -22.07 14.43 -7.57
CA LYS A 174 -20.94 14.76 -8.42
C LYS A 174 -19.89 15.64 -7.73
N ALA A 175 -18.64 15.19 -7.76
CA ALA A 175 -17.47 16.03 -7.61
C ALA A 175 -17.16 16.72 -8.95
N VAL A 176 -17.24 18.05 -8.99
CA VAL A 176 -17.06 18.84 -10.22
C VAL A 176 -15.59 18.88 -10.66
N GLU A 177 -14.67 18.74 -9.71
CA GLU A 177 -13.23 18.62 -9.97
C GLU A 177 -12.91 17.50 -10.96
N TYR A 178 -13.61 16.36 -10.84
CA TYR A 178 -13.46 15.21 -11.73
C TYR A 178 -13.53 15.57 -13.22
N THR A 179 -14.48 16.42 -13.59
CA THR A 179 -14.67 16.86 -14.98
C THR A 179 -13.87 18.10 -15.36
N THR A 180 -13.35 18.83 -14.38
CA THR A 180 -12.68 20.12 -14.61
C THR A 180 -11.19 19.95 -14.82
N ILE A 181 -10.54 19.15 -13.96
CA ILE A 181 -9.14 18.79 -14.10
C ILE A 181 -9.05 17.62 -15.06
N GLN A 182 -7.96 17.45 -15.81
CA GLN A 182 -7.78 16.28 -16.70
C GLN A 182 -6.82 15.26 -16.08
N GLU A 183 -5.73 15.75 -15.49
CA GLU A 183 -4.73 14.97 -14.77
C GLU A 183 -5.34 14.17 -13.61
N LEU A 184 -5.16 12.84 -13.61
CA LEU A 184 -5.69 11.93 -12.59
C LEU A 184 -4.96 12.08 -11.24
N ASN A 185 -3.65 12.26 -11.28
CA ASN A 185 -2.82 12.48 -10.09
C ASN A 185 -3.20 13.74 -9.28
N LEU A 186 -3.93 14.68 -9.88
CA LEU A 186 -4.46 15.87 -9.19
C LEU A 186 -5.87 15.66 -8.62
N LYS A 187 -6.46 14.48 -8.77
CA LYS A 187 -7.84 14.17 -8.35
C LYS A 187 -7.90 13.04 -7.33
N MET A 188 -6.80 12.75 -6.63
CA MET A 188 -6.72 11.58 -5.76
C MET A 188 -7.63 11.67 -4.53
N ASP A 189 -8.03 12.88 -4.13
CA ASP A 189 -8.77 13.17 -2.91
C ASP A 189 -10.27 13.46 -3.14
N ILE A 190 -10.79 13.17 -4.34
CA ILE A 190 -12.21 13.36 -4.65
C ILE A 190 -13.06 12.19 -4.17
N GLY A 191 -14.32 12.46 -3.84
CA GLY A 191 -15.34 11.46 -3.60
C GLY A 191 -16.70 12.01 -3.98
N ASN A 192 -17.40 11.39 -4.93
CA ASN A 192 -18.68 11.93 -5.43
C ASN A 192 -19.74 12.06 -4.32
N ASP A 193 -19.73 11.13 -3.35
CA ASP A 193 -20.69 11.08 -2.25
C ASP A 193 -20.11 11.59 -0.94
N ILE A 194 -18.98 11.04 -0.50
CA ILE A 194 -18.42 11.31 0.83
C ILE A 194 -16.91 11.60 0.72
N ILE A 195 -16.44 12.59 1.48
CA ILE A 195 -15.02 12.75 1.80
C ILE A 195 -14.81 12.53 3.30
N LEU A 196 -13.80 11.72 3.61
CA LEU A 196 -13.37 11.34 4.96
C LEU A 196 -11.90 11.76 5.15
N ASP A 197 -11.65 13.04 5.41
CA ASP A 197 -10.30 13.59 5.59
C ASP A 197 -9.76 13.42 7.02
N HIS A 198 -10.55 12.87 7.95
CA HIS A 198 -10.05 12.49 9.26
C HIS A 198 -9.29 11.15 9.18
N ILE A 199 -8.25 10.99 10.00
CA ILE A 199 -7.52 9.72 10.11
C ILE A 199 -8.35 8.72 10.92
N TYR A 200 -9.09 7.87 10.22
CA TYR A 200 -9.78 6.73 10.81
C TYR A 200 -8.92 5.46 10.76
N THR A 201 -9.31 4.42 11.48
CA THR A 201 -8.92 3.05 11.14
C THR A 201 -9.89 2.48 10.09
N LYS A 202 -9.42 1.54 9.26
CA LYS A 202 -10.26 0.86 8.26
C LYS A 202 -11.52 0.23 8.90
N ASN A 203 -11.36 -0.44 10.04
CA ASN A 203 -12.47 -1.06 10.76
C ASN A 203 -13.50 -0.05 11.26
N GLU A 204 -13.09 1.15 11.68
CA GLU A 204 -14.02 2.20 12.10
C GLU A 204 -14.91 2.62 10.94
N ILE A 205 -14.34 2.81 9.74
CA ILE A 205 -15.13 3.18 8.55
C ILE A 205 -16.05 2.04 8.12
N GLU A 206 -15.55 0.80 8.07
CA GLU A 206 -16.34 -0.38 7.70
C GLU A 206 -17.55 -0.57 8.62
N GLN A 207 -17.38 -0.39 9.93
CA GLN A 207 -18.47 -0.50 10.91
C GLN A 207 -19.41 0.71 10.88
N SER A 208 -18.94 1.86 10.39
CA SER A 208 -19.74 3.09 10.33
C SER A 208 -20.74 3.08 9.17
N ILE A 209 -20.47 2.36 8.07
CA ILE A 209 -21.33 2.34 6.88
C ILE A 209 -22.11 1.03 6.80
N GLU A 210 -23.41 1.08 7.07
CA GLU A 210 -24.27 -0.10 7.16
C GLU A 210 -25.46 0.00 6.19
N SER A 211 -25.63 -1.00 5.33
CA SER A 211 -26.78 -1.13 4.42
C SER A 211 -27.04 0.11 3.54
N SER A 212 -26.00 0.91 3.29
CA SER A 212 -26.06 2.08 2.42
C SER A 212 -25.65 1.71 1.00
N ASN A 213 -26.07 2.47 0.00
CA ASN A 213 -25.69 2.23 -1.39
C ASN A 213 -25.55 3.52 -2.19
N SER A 214 -24.89 3.41 -3.34
CA SER A 214 -24.69 4.54 -4.24
C SER A 214 -24.80 4.17 -5.71
N SER A 215 -25.50 4.99 -6.50
CA SER A 215 -25.46 4.99 -7.97
C SER A 215 -24.53 6.06 -8.56
N SER A 216 -23.94 6.94 -7.74
CA SER A 216 -22.98 7.95 -8.19
C SER A 216 -21.77 7.32 -8.88
N ALA A 217 -21.10 8.10 -9.74
CA ALA A 217 -19.85 7.66 -10.38
C ALA A 217 -18.75 7.39 -9.36
N VAL A 218 -17.77 6.56 -9.74
CA VAL A 218 -16.55 6.37 -8.95
C VAL A 218 -15.57 7.54 -9.14
N PRO A 219 -14.75 7.88 -8.13
CA PRO A 219 -14.80 7.33 -6.77
C PRO A 219 -16.00 7.88 -5.99
N LYS A 220 -16.63 7.06 -5.15
CA LYS A 220 -17.80 7.44 -4.32
C LYS A 220 -17.35 8.04 -3.00
N ILE A 221 -16.34 7.44 -2.38
CA ILE A 221 -15.72 7.87 -1.13
C ILE A 221 -14.26 8.25 -1.41
N GLY A 222 -13.84 9.42 -0.91
CA GLY A 222 -12.47 9.94 -1.05
C GLY A 222 -11.87 10.45 0.26
N SER A 223 -10.58 10.80 0.22
CA SER A 223 -9.83 11.37 1.33
C SER A 223 -8.53 12.02 0.85
N ILE A 224 -8.05 13.06 1.54
CA ILE A 224 -6.69 13.60 1.39
C ILE A 224 -5.60 12.63 1.89
N HIS A 225 -5.96 11.61 2.66
CA HIS A 225 -5.01 10.62 3.15
C HIS A 225 -4.89 9.47 2.15
N ASN A 226 -3.69 9.21 1.64
CA ASN A 226 -3.43 8.13 0.65
C ASN A 226 -3.95 6.75 1.08
N SER A 227 -4.00 6.46 2.39
CA SER A 227 -4.57 5.20 2.90
C SER A 227 -6.08 5.05 2.69
N PHE A 228 -6.77 6.15 2.40
CA PHE A 228 -8.23 6.27 2.29
C PHE A 228 -8.67 7.02 1.02
N SER A 229 -7.72 7.34 0.14
CA SER A 229 -7.95 8.09 -1.09
C SER A 229 -8.64 7.23 -2.16
N ILE A 230 -9.07 7.85 -3.26
CA ILE A 230 -9.51 7.19 -4.50
C ILE A 230 -10.33 5.90 -4.30
N GLY A 231 -11.54 6.03 -3.78
CA GLY A 231 -12.49 4.92 -3.82
C GLY A 231 -12.11 3.70 -3.00
N VAL A 232 -11.14 3.81 -2.08
CA VAL A 232 -10.75 2.77 -1.11
C VAL A 232 -11.97 2.13 -0.46
N PHE A 233 -12.99 2.93 -0.15
CA PHE A 233 -14.19 2.52 0.56
C PHE A 233 -15.42 2.39 -0.33
N ASP A 234 -15.29 2.49 -1.65
CA ASP A 234 -16.44 2.44 -2.56
C ASP A 234 -17.23 1.14 -2.46
N TYR A 235 -16.54 0.04 -2.13
CA TYR A 235 -17.18 -1.26 -1.89
C TYR A 235 -18.19 -1.24 -0.75
N LEU A 236 -18.10 -0.32 0.21
CA LEU A 236 -19.09 -0.15 1.28
C LEU A 236 -20.42 0.38 0.76
N LEU A 237 -20.42 0.99 -0.43
CA LEU A 237 -21.60 1.52 -1.11
C LEU A 237 -22.02 0.70 -2.33
N PHE A 238 -21.32 -0.42 -2.63
CA PHE A 238 -21.69 -1.35 -3.69
C PHE A 238 -22.57 -2.50 -3.16
N ALA A 239 -23.43 -3.03 -4.03
CA ALA A 239 -24.07 -4.32 -3.77
C ALA A 239 -23.02 -5.45 -3.77
N ARG A 240 -23.19 -6.46 -2.91
CA ARG A 240 -22.30 -7.64 -2.76
C ARG A 240 -22.03 -8.46 -4.04
N ARG A 241 -22.53 -8.06 -5.21
CA ARG A 241 -22.39 -8.78 -6.49
C ARG A 241 -21.60 -8.00 -7.55
N THR A 242 -21.15 -6.78 -7.28
CA THR A 242 -20.42 -5.94 -8.24
C THR A 242 -18.97 -6.39 -8.38
N ALA A 243 -18.55 -6.63 -9.62
CA ALA A 243 -17.17 -6.77 -10.06
C ALA A 243 -17.15 -6.54 -11.57
N GLU A 244 -16.31 -5.61 -12.02
CA GLU A 244 -16.21 -5.26 -13.44
C GLU A 244 -14.98 -5.88 -14.10
N VAL A 245 -15.09 -6.08 -15.41
CA VAL A 245 -13.99 -6.50 -16.28
C VAL A 245 -13.74 -5.39 -17.27
N ALA A 246 -12.50 -4.94 -17.37
CA ALA A 246 -12.05 -3.98 -18.36
C ALA A 246 -10.93 -4.56 -19.23
N TYR A 247 -10.84 -4.08 -20.47
CA TYR A 247 -9.76 -4.39 -21.40
C TYR A 247 -8.98 -3.12 -21.72
N VAL A 248 -7.66 -3.23 -21.80
CA VAL A 248 -6.73 -2.11 -22.03
C VAL A 248 -5.85 -2.42 -23.23
N SER A 249 -5.70 -1.46 -24.14
CA SER A 249 -4.89 -1.57 -25.36
C SER A 249 -4.24 -0.23 -25.70
N VAL A 250 -3.03 -0.26 -26.26
CA VAL A 250 -2.32 0.95 -26.71
C VAL A 250 -3.10 1.73 -27.78
N ASP A 251 -4.00 1.08 -28.52
CA ASP A 251 -4.88 1.71 -29.50
C ASP A 251 -6.26 2.10 -28.91
N GLY A 252 -6.45 1.93 -27.60
CA GLY A 252 -7.69 2.23 -26.88
C GLY A 252 -7.92 3.72 -26.64
N THR A 253 -8.98 4.03 -25.89
CA THR A 253 -9.34 5.43 -25.55
C THR A 253 -9.78 5.57 -24.09
N ASP A 254 -9.17 6.51 -23.37
CA ASP A 254 -9.53 6.85 -21.99
C ASP A 254 -10.70 7.83 -21.94
N GLN A 255 -11.88 7.31 -22.28
CA GLN A 255 -13.14 8.02 -22.16
C GLN A 255 -14.19 7.06 -21.61
N ILE A 256 -15.00 7.53 -20.66
CA ILE A 256 -16.12 6.74 -20.13
C ILE A 256 -17.36 6.91 -21.01
N THR A 257 -17.74 5.82 -21.68
CA THR A 257 -18.96 5.67 -22.48
C THR A 257 -19.68 4.38 -22.06
N SER A 258 -20.85 4.11 -22.62
CA SER A 258 -21.59 2.87 -22.34
C SER A 258 -20.90 1.58 -22.82
N VAL A 259 -19.85 1.69 -23.65
CA VAL A 259 -19.12 0.54 -24.21
C VAL A 259 -17.64 0.54 -23.83
N SER A 260 -17.16 1.54 -23.09
CA SER A 260 -15.75 1.67 -22.73
C SER A 260 -15.28 0.51 -21.86
N GLY A 261 -14.03 0.08 -22.08
CA GLY A 261 -13.45 -1.06 -21.36
C GLY A 261 -13.94 -2.42 -21.83
N GLN A 262 -14.84 -2.49 -22.82
CA GLN A 262 -15.16 -3.76 -23.48
C GLN A 262 -13.98 -4.22 -24.34
N LYS A 263 -13.89 -5.54 -24.59
CA LYS A 263 -12.83 -6.11 -25.45
C LYS A 263 -12.70 -5.43 -26.82
N THR A 264 -13.82 -5.03 -27.43
CA THR A 264 -13.87 -4.35 -28.73
C THR A 264 -13.66 -2.83 -28.65
N ASN A 265 -13.76 -2.25 -27.46
CA ASN A 265 -13.59 -0.81 -27.20
C ASN A 265 -12.72 -0.64 -25.93
N PRO A 266 -11.45 -1.06 -26.00
CA PRO A 266 -10.57 -1.06 -24.84
C PRO A 266 -10.24 0.37 -24.38
N LEU A 267 -9.91 0.50 -23.09
CA LEU A 267 -9.30 1.70 -22.53
C LEU A 267 -7.85 1.83 -23.00
N HIS A 268 -7.28 3.03 -22.95
CA HIS A 268 -5.93 3.30 -23.41
C HIS A 268 -4.89 2.97 -22.33
N THR A 269 -5.15 3.37 -21.09
CA THR A 269 -4.21 3.20 -19.97
C THR A 269 -4.74 2.27 -18.88
N ILE A 270 -3.81 1.64 -18.17
CA ILE A 270 -4.07 0.79 -17.00
C ILE A 270 -4.42 1.65 -15.80
N GLU A 271 -3.78 2.82 -15.63
CA GLU A 271 -4.12 3.81 -14.61
C GLU A 271 -5.60 4.21 -14.69
N PHE A 272 -6.08 4.58 -15.88
CA PHE A 272 -7.46 4.97 -16.08
C PHE A 272 -8.42 3.80 -15.86
N ALA A 273 -8.04 2.59 -16.29
CA ALA A 273 -8.84 1.38 -16.04
C ALA A 273 -8.93 1.06 -14.54
N ALA A 274 -7.82 1.08 -13.82
CA ALA A 274 -7.78 0.85 -12.37
C ALA A 274 -8.64 1.88 -11.62
N PHE A 275 -8.59 3.15 -12.04
CA PHE A 275 -9.41 4.22 -11.48
C PHE A 275 -10.91 3.99 -11.66
N HIS A 276 -11.31 3.37 -12.77
CA HIS A 276 -12.72 3.25 -13.16
C HIS A 276 -13.35 1.87 -12.94
N THR A 277 -12.56 0.82 -12.73
CA THR A 277 -13.09 -0.51 -12.46
C THR A 277 -13.58 -0.66 -11.03
N THR A 278 -14.80 -1.18 -10.87
CA THR A 278 -15.42 -1.38 -9.56
C THR A 278 -15.32 -2.83 -9.07
N SER A 279 -15.16 -3.00 -7.76
CA SER A 279 -15.21 -4.31 -7.12
C SER A 279 -15.86 -4.26 -5.74
N SER A 280 -16.33 -5.41 -5.26
CA SER A 280 -16.85 -5.56 -3.89
C SER A 280 -15.80 -6.27 -3.04
N GLN A 281 -15.94 -6.21 -1.71
CA GLN A 281 -15.08 -6.93 -0.75
C GLN A 281 -14.87 -8.43 -1.05
N THR A 282 -15.78 -9.06 -1.78
CA THR A 282 -15.77 -10.52 -2.01
C THR A 282 -15.44 -10.94 -3.44
N ARG A 283 -15.30 -9.99 -4.38
CA ARG A 283 -15.10 -10.29 -5.80
C ARG A 283 -14.10 -9.34 -6.40
N HIS A 284 -13.10 -9.89 -7.08
CA HIS A 284 -12.04 -9.12 -7.74
C HIS A 284 -12.57 -8.49 -9.04
N SER A 285 -12.29 -7.20 -9.26
CA SER A 285 -12.32 -6.63 -10.61
C SER A 285 -11.15 -7.18 -11.42
N GLN A 286 -11.30 -7.20 -12.74
CA GLN A 286 -10.27 -7.72 -13.65
C GLN A 286 -9.96 -6.71 -14.75
N ILE A 287 -8.68 -6.46 -14.98
CA ILE A 287 -8.15 -5.67 -16.10
C ILE A 287 -7.33 -6.60 -16.97
N PHE A 288 -7.75 -6.79 -18.22
CA PHE A 288 -7.06 -7.56 -19.22
C PHE A 288 -6.26 -6.63 -20.14
N VAL A 289 -4.94 -6.81 -20.18
CA VAL A 289 -4.00 -5.94 -20.89
C VAL A 289 -3.55 -6.62 -22.17
N PHE A 290 -3.85 -6.01 -23.31
CA PHE A 290 -3.38 -6.46 -24.62
C PHE A 290 -1.86 -6.26 -24.79
N PRO A 291 -1.25 -6.83 -25.84
CA PRO A 291 0.12 -6.50 -26.22
C PRO A 291 0.36 -4.99 -26.39
N GLY A 292 1.44 -4.48 -25.81
CA GLY A 292 1.83 -3.08 -25.89
C GLY A 292 2.75 -2.64 -24.75
N VAL A 293 3.34 -1.45 -24.90
CA VAL A 293 4.05 -0.74 -23.83
C VAL A 293 3.13 0.36 -23.32
N PHE A 294 2.68 0.22 -22.08
CA PHE A 294 1.77 1.14 -21.41
C PHE A 294 2.58 2.05 -20.51
N ARG A 295 2.62 3.34 -20.84
CA ARG A 295 3.31 4.35 -20.03
C ARG A 295 2.33 4.96 -19.05
N GLU A 296 2.55 4.70 -17.78
CA GLU A 296 1.62 4.99 -16.71
C GLU A 296 2.25 6.00 -15.73
N LYS A 297 1.44 6.90 -15.16
CA LYS A 297 1.93 7.82 -14.13
C LYS A 297 1.80 7.24 -12.74
N ILE A 298 0.74 6.50 -12.46
CA ILE A 298 0.52 5.87 -11.16
C ILE A 298 -0.55 4.79 -11.31
N ILE A 299 -0.36 3.64 -10.65
CA ILE A 299 -1.40 2.63 -10.51
C ILE A 299 -1.70 2.50 -9.02
N PHE A 300 -2.80 3.11 -8.60
CA PHE A 300 -3.24 3.11 -7.20
C PHE A 300 -4.29 2.02 -6.96
N VAL A 301 -4.08 1.21 -5.91
CA VAL A 301 -4.99 0.13 -5.50
C VAL A 301 -5.25 0.23 -3.99
N GLY A 302 -6.40 0.78 -3.63
CA GLY A 302 -6.78 0.95 -2.23
C GLY A 302 -8.10 0.26 -1.90
N GLY A 303 -8.14 -0.50 -0.79
CA GLY A 303 -9.37 -1.04 -0.16
C GLY A 303 -10.28 -1.97 -0.97
N HIS A 304 -9.99 -2.20 -2.24
CA HIS A 304 -10.74 -3.07 -3.14
C HIS A 304 -9.84 -4.17 -3.72
N SER A 305 -10.42 -5.10 -4.48
CA SER A 305 -9.70 -6.24 -5.02
C SER A 305 -9.56 -6.14 -6.53
N LEU A 306 -8.32 -6.02 -7.02
CA LEU A 306 -8.02 -5.83 -8.43
C LEU A 306 -7.06 -6.92 -8.94
N ALA A 307 -7.37 -7.48 -10.11
CA ALA A 307 -6.44 -8.32 -10.87
C ALA A 307 -6.09 -7.63 -12.19
N ILE A 308 -4.80 -7.50 -12.48
CA ILE A 308 -4.28 -6.99 -13.75
C ILE A 308 -3.55 -8.13 -14.44
N THR A 309 -4.04 -8.50 -15.61
CA THR A 309 -3.62 -9.70 -16.33
C THR A 309 -3.13 -9.33 -17.72
N GLY A 310 -1.84 -9.53 -17.95
CA GLY A 310 -1.20 -9.31 -19.24
C GLY A 310 -1.43 -10.44 -20.23
N THR A 311 -0.86 -10.25 -21.42
CA THR A 311 -0.84 -11.24 -22.49
C THR A 311 0.45 -12.04 -22.42
N ALA A 312 0.36 -13.37 -22.54
CA ALA A 312 1.53 -14.25 -22.56
C ALA A 312 2.32 -14.13 -23.87
N GLU A 313 3.62 -14.39 -23.81
CA GLU A 313 4.49 -14.44 -25.00
C GLU A 313 3.92 -15.42 -26.05
N GLY A 314 3.88 -14.98 -27.31
CA GLY A 314 3.32 -15.75 -28.42
C GLY A 314 1.79 -15.68 -28.54
N GLN A 315 1.09 -15.05 -27.61
CA GLN A 315 -0.35 -14.77 -27.70
C GLN A 315 -0.62 -13.34 -28.19
N THR A 316 -1.78 -13.13 -28.81
CA THR A 316 -2.23 -11.81 -29.26
C THR A 316 -3.32 -11.22 -28.37
N GLU A 317 -3.86 -12.01 -27.44
CA GLU A 317 -4.92 -11.60 -26.52
C GLU A 317 -4.62 -12.14 -25.11
N PRO A 318 -5.02 -11.41 -24.06
CA PRO A 318 -4.86 -11.86 -22.69
C PRO A 318 -5.82 -13.00 -22.37
N VAL A 319 -5.38 -13.92 -21.50
CA VAL A 319 -6.14 -15.11 -21.09
C VAL A 319 -6.26 -15.16 -19.56
N SER A 320 -7.26 -15.88 -19.06
CA SER A 320 -7.55 -15.98 -17.62
C SER A 320 -6.80 -17.11 -16.90
N SER A 321 -6.03 -17.91 -17.62
CA SER A 321 -5.37 -19.09 -17.08
C SER A 321 -3.97 -19.23 -17.65
N PHE A 322 -3.00 -19.45 -16.76
CA PHE A 322 -1.59 -19.60 -17.10
C PHE A 322 -1.06 -20.96 -16.66
N PHE A 323 -0.07 -21.44 -17.40
CA PHE A 323 0.70 -22.64 -17.14
C PHE A 323 2.12 -22.26 -16.71
N THR A 324 2.83 -23.20 -16.08
CA THR A 324 4.19 -22.95 -15.54
C THR A 324 5.25 -22.61 -16.58
N TYR A 325 4.96 -22.84 -17.86
CA TYR A 325 5.83 -22.48 -18.98
C TYR A 325 5.47 -21.14 -19.64
N ASP A 326 4.37 -20.50 -19.23
CA ASP A 326 3.97 -19.21 -19.79
C ASP A 326 4.94 -18.12 -19.33
N LYS A 327 5.29 -17.24 -20.27
CA LYS A 327 6.23 -16.15 -20.05
C LYS A 327 5.53 -14.81 -20.24
N PRO A 328 5.82 -13.80 -19.41
CA PRO A 328 5.42 -12.43 -19.68
C PRO A 328 6.20 -11.93 -20.91
N GLY A 329 5.65 -10.99 -21.69
CA GLY A 329 6.43 -10.49 -22.82
C GLY A 329 5.80 -9.40 -23.68
N PRO A 330 4.56 -9.53 -24.13
CA PRO A 330 3.96 -8.49 -24.97
C PRO A 330 3.31 -7.36 -24.18
N SER A 331 2.84 -7.58 -22.94
CA SER A 331 2.21 -6.54 -22.11
C SER A 331 3.21 -5.97 -21.12
N VAL A 332 3.74 -4.79 -21.43
CA VAL A 332 4.73 -4.07 -20.61
C VAL A 332 4.07 -2.88 -19.93
N ILE A 333 4.14 -2.82 -18.61
CA ILE A 333 3.79 -1.64 -17.83
C ILE A 333 5.08 -0.90 -17.53
N GLN A 334 5.17 0.35 -17.98
CA GLN A 334 6.32 1.21 -17.82
C GLN A 334 5.92 2.50 -17.11
N ASP A 335 6.77 2.98 -16.21
CA ASP A 335 6.66 4.30 -15.64
C ASP A 335 6.85 5.43 -16.68
N SER A 336 6.24 6.58 -16.35
CA SER A 336 6.52 7.86 -17.00
C SER A 336 7.58 8.66 -16.23
N ILE A 337 8.39 9.44 -16.96
CA ILE A 337 9.52 10.23 -16.42
C ILE A 337 9.10 11.31 -15.41
N ASP A 338 7.82 11.73 -15.42
CA ASP A 338 7.31 12.85 -14.62
C ASP A 338 6.81 12.44 -13.21
N MET A 339 7.27 11.32 -12.65
CA MET A 339 6.76 10.81 -11.38
C MET A 339 7.40 11.44 -10.14
N TYR A 340 6.54 11.90 -9.22
CA TYR A 340 6.91 12.34 -7.87
C TYR A 340 6.51 11.35 -6.76
N GLU A 341 5.87 10.24 -7.13
CA GLU A 341 5.33 9.22 -6.21
C GLU A 341 5.70 7.81 -6.66
N ASP A 342 5.46 6.82 -5.80
CA ASP A 342 5.69 5.41 -6.10
C ASP A 342 4.77 4.92 -7.24
N PHE A 343 5.28 4.04 -8.10
CA PHE A 343 4.63 3.70 -9.37
C PHE A 343 3.35 2.90 -9.20
N ILE A 344 3.43 1.75 -8.52
CA ILE A 344 2.27 0.94 -8.14
C ILE A 344 2.13 1.02 -6.62
N GLN A 345 1.04 1.61 -6.14
CA GLN A 345 0.80 1.83 -4.71
C GLN A 345 -0.39 1.00 -4.24
N ILE A 346 -0.19 0.25 -3.16
CA ILE A 346 -1.23 -0.58 -2.55
C ILE A 346 -1.42 -0.17 -1.10
N TYR A 347 -2.64 0.22 -0.73
CA TYR A 347 -3.01 0.57 0.65
C TYR A 347 -4.15 -0.32 1.16
N ASP A 348 -3.82 -1.28 2.04
CA ASP A 348 -4.78 -2.24 2.62
C ASP A 348 -5.76 -2.88 1.61
N GLY A 349 -5.29 -3.03 0.35
CA GLY A 349 -6.03 -3.57 -0.79
C GLY A 349 -5.52 -4.95 -1.24
N PHE A 350 -6.23 -5.55 -2.19
CA PHE A 350 -5.82 -6.82 -2.81
C PHE A 350 -5.42 -6.58 -4.26
N LEU A 351 -4.19 -6.91 -4.61
CA LEU A 351 -3.69 -6.77 -5.99
C LEU A 351 -3.14 -8.11 -6.49
N SER A 352 -3.61 -8.55 -7.65
CA SER A 352 -3.00 -9.65 -8.40
C SER A 352 -2.42 -9.13 -9.70
N LEU A 353 -1.10 -9.28 -9.88
CA LEU A 353 -0.40 -9.00 -11.13
C LEU A 353 -0.05 -10.34 -11.79
N GLN A 354 -0.51 -10.55 -13.03
CA GLN A 354 -0.33 -11.81 -13.72
C GLN A 354 0.17 -11.60 -15.15
N CYS A 355 1.24 -12.29 -15.54
CA CYS A 355 1.75 -12.32 -16.91
C CYS A 355 2.11 -10.93 -17.48
N LEU A 356 2.75 -10.10 -16.66
CA LEU A 356 3.14 -8.73 -17.00
C LEU A 356 4.66 -8.56 -16.97
N VAL A 357 5.16 -7.66 -17.81
CA VAL A 357 6.50 -7.10 -17.62
C VAL A 357 6.35 -5.75 -16.92
N ILE A 358 6.95 -5.61 -15.74
CA ILE A 358 6.99 -4.37 -14.98
C ILE A 358 8.37 -3.76 -15.19
N GLN A 359 8.41 -2.62 -15.87
CA GLN A 359 9.64 -2.02 -16.37
C GLN A 359 9.82 -0.60 -15.84
N ILE A 360 10.97 -0.31 -15.26
CA ILE A 360 11.33 1.03 -14.79
C ILE A 360 12.26 1.74 -15.77
N ASP A 361 11.94 2.97 -16.12
CA ASP A 361 12.68 3.84 -17.02
C ASP A 361 13.79 4.55 -16.25
N ASN A 362 15.01 4.10 -16.50
CA ASN A 362 16.24 4.62 -15.92
C ASN A 362 17.16 5.19 -17.02
N THR A 363 16.57 5.70 -18.10
CA THR A 363 17.33 6.26 -19.23
C THR A 363 17.80 7.69 -18.98
N ASP A 364 17.05 8.47 -18.20
CA ASP A 364 17.43 9.81 -17.82
C ASP A 364 18.43 9.80 -16.65
N GLN A 365 19.38 10.75 -16.66
CA GLN A 365 20.36 10.91 -15.57
C GLN A 365 19.74 11.44 -14.27
N LEU A 366 18.45 11.80 -14.30
CA LEU A 366 17.70 12.20 -13.12
C LEU A 366 17.38 10.95 -12.30
N GLN A 367 17.73 11.00 -11.03
CA GLN A 367 17.57 9.90 -10.09
C GLN A 367 16.08 9.57 -9.95
N SER A 368 15.65 8.37 -10.33
CA SER A 368 14.32 7.89 -9.98
C SER A 368 14.31 7.55 -8.49
N THR A 369 13.58 8.36 -7.72
CA THR A 369 13.40 8.21 -6.26
C THR A 369 12.06 7.56 -5.93
N ASN A 370 11.52 6.71 -6.80
CA ASN A 370 10.19 6.12 -6.65
C ASN A 370 10.29 4.59 -6.65
N HIS A 371 9.52 3.92 -5.78
CA HIS A 371 9.45 2.47 -5.79
C HIS A 371 8.64 2.01 -7.01
N ALA A 372 8.98 0.87 -7.60
CA ALA A 372 8.14 0.30 -8.66
C ALA A 372 6.83 -0.27 -8.09
N VAL A 373 6.92 -0.94 -6.93
CA VAL A 373 5.76 -1.46 -6.20
C VAL A 373 5.93 -1.17 -4.71
N ALA A 374 5.02 -0.39 -4.14
CA ALA A 374 4.97 -0.08 -2.72
C ALA A 374 3.69 -0.65 -2.09
N ILE A 375 3.85 -1.50 -1.08
CA ILE A 375 2.78 -2.21 -0.40
C ILE A 375 2.69 -1.70 1.04
N HIS A 376 1.56 -1.08 1.37
CA HIS A 376 1.32 -0.45 2.65
C HIS A 376 0.15 -1.07 3.42
N GLY A 377 0.37 -1.26 4.72
CA GLY A 377 -0.68 -1.65 5.66
C GLY A 377 -0.79 -3.16 5.93
N THR A 378 -1.32 -3.52 7.10
CA THR A 378 -1.36 -4.91 7.60
C THR A 378 -2.40 -5.80 6.90
N PHE A 379 -3.34 -5.21 6.17
CA PHE A 379 -4.38 -5.94 5.44
C PHE A 379 -4.10 -6.03 3.94
N ALA A 380 -3.02 -5.40 3.47
CA ALA A 380 -2.62 -5.53 2.08
C ALA A 380 -2.32 -6.99 1.73
N ASN A 381 -2.73 -7.41 0.53
CA ASN A 381 -2.46 -8.74 0.02
C ASN A 381 -2.14 -8.68 -1.47
N VAL A 382 -0.87 -8.89 -1.79
CA VAL A 382 -0.36 -8.77 -3.17
C VAL A 382 0.10 -10.13 -3.67
N THR A 383 -0.36 -10.51 -4.85
CA THR A 383 0.09 -11.71 -5.55
C THR A 383 0.69 -11.33 -6.90
N VAL A 384 1.91 -11.78 -7.17
CA VAL A 384 2.62 -11.56 -8.45
C VAL A 384 2.95 -12.93 -9.05
N GLU A 385 2.40 -13.25 -10.22
CA GLU A 385 2.60 -14.55 -10.87
C GLU A 385 2.95 -14.41 -12.34
N PHE A 386 3.94 -15.19 -12.80
CA PHE A 386 4.37 -15.19 -14.21
C PHE A 386 4.83 -13.81 -14.70
N CYS A 387 5.40 -12.98 -13.82
CA CYS A 387 5.82 -11.62 -14.15
C CYS A 387 7.33 -11.52 -14.35
N ALA A 388 7.76 -10.42 -14.95
CA ALA A 388 9.17 -10.05 -15.07
C ALA A 388 9.38 -8.62 -14.62
N PHE A 389 10.39 -8.41 -13.78
CA PHE A 389 10.83 -7.10 -13.31
C PHE A 389 12.18 -6.76 -13.95
N ARG A 390 12.27 -5.60 -14.60
CA ARG A 390 13.47 -5.14 -15.31
C ARG A 390 13.53 -3.62 -15.44
N THR A 391 14.62 -3.10 -15.98
CA THR A 391 14.79 -1.69 -16.34
C THR A 391 14.81 -1.49 -17.85
N VAL A 392 14.63 -0.25 -18.34
CA VAL A 392 14.79 0.10 -19.76
C VAL A 392 16.27 0.01 -20.17
N ASN A 393 17.16 0.62 -19.39
CA ASN A 393 18.60 0.54 -19.54
C ASN A 393 19.19 -0.48 -18.56
N SER A 394 19.49 -1.68 -19.06
CA SER A 394 20.12 -2.79 -18.32
C SER A 394 21.49 -2.50 -17.66
N ARG A 395 22.08 -1.32 -17.91
CA ARG A 395 23.33 -0.86 -17.29
C ARG A 395 23.18 0.43 -16.51
N GLY A 396 22.00 1.04 -16.54
CA GLY A 396 21.68 2.24 -15.77
C GLY A 396 21.34 1.87 -14.33
N TYR A 397 21.64 2.77 -13.40
CA TYR A 397 21.28 2.61 -11.99
C TYR A 397 19.93 3.25 -11.69
N ILE A 398 19.18 2.64 -10.79
CA ILE A 398 18.06 3.25 -10.05
C ILE A 398 18.54 3.66 -8.66
N ASP A 399 17.81 4.56 -7.98
CA ASP A 399 18.20 5.09 -6.66
C ASP A 399 17.12 4.83 -5.59
N LYS A 400 16.34 3.74 -5.75
CA LYS A 400 15.33 3.28 -4.78
C LYS A 400 14.93 1.81 -5.00
N ASP A 401 14.31 1.20 -3.98
CA ASP A 401 13.86 -0.19 -4.00
C ASP A 401 12.85 -0.44 -5.13
N PHE A 402 12.98 -1.58 -5.80
CA PHE A 402 12.02 -1.98 -6.82
C PHE A 402 10.71 -2.45 -6.17
N LEU A 403 10.80 -3.27 -5.12
CA LEU A 403 9.65 -3.74 -4.36
C LEU A 403 9.82 -3.43 -2.88
N TYR A 404 8.86 -2.70 -2.32
CA TYR A 404 8.83 -2.30 -0.93
C TYR A 404 7.55 -2.83 -0.24
N LEU A 405 7.71 -3.56 0.86
CA LEU A 405 6.61 -3.97 1.73
C LEU A 405 6.81 -3.36 3.12
N ASP A 406 5.91 -2.48 3.53
CA ASP A 406 5.89 -1.93 4.88
C ASP A 406 4.85 -2.60 5.79
N ARG A 407 5.13 -2.53 7.09
CA ARG A 407 4.15 -2.74 8.18
C ARG A 407 3.35 -4.04 8.11
N GLY A 408 3.89 -5.04 7.44
CA GLY A 408 3.49 -6.42 7.55
C GLY A 408 2.22 -6.87 6.83
N GLY A 409 1.97 -6.35 5.63
CA GLY A 409 1.04 -6.96 4.67
C GLY A 409 1.47 -8.35 4.20
N ASN A 410 0.69 -8.93 3.29
CA ASN A 410 0.94 -10.24 2.69
C ASN A 410 1.46 -10.09 1.25
N LEU A 411 2.44 -10.91 0.90
CA LEU A 411 3.07 -10.91 -0.42
C LEU A 411 3.30 -12.34 -0.89
N THR A 412 2.79 -12.69 -2.06
CA THR A 412 3.09 -13.95 -2.73
C THR A 412 3.65 -13.69 -4.12
N ILE A 413 4.87 -14.17 -4.40
CA ILE A 413 5.50 -14.07 -5.71
C ILE A 413 5.78 -15.47 -6.24
N ARG A 414 5.28 -15.79 -7.43
CA ARG A 414 5.48 -17.10 -8.08
C ARG A 414 5.94 -17.00 -9.52
N TYR A 415 6.79 -17.93 -9.94
CA TYR A 415 7.20 -18.09 -11.36
C TYR A 415 7.64 -16.77 -12.01
N THR A 416 8.39 -15.96 -11.27
CA THR A 416 8.68 -14.56 -11.62
C THR A 416 10.18 -14.36 -11.73
N THR A 417 10.60 -13.49 -12.65
CA THR A 417 12.02 -13.16 -12.86
C THR A 417 12.32 -11.71 -12.50
N ILE A 418 13.44 -11.50 -11.81
CA ILE A 418 13.98 -10.19 -11.45
C ILE A 418 15.41 -10.15 -11.98
N GLU A 419 15.66 -9.36 -13.01
CA GLU A 419 16.92 -9.46 -13.76
C GLU A 419 17.53 -8.12 -14.17
N ASN A 420 18.86 -8.03 -14.10
CA ASN A 420 19.66 -6.89 -14.58
C ASN A 420 19.22 -5.53 -14.00
N ILE A 421 18.91 -5.51 -12.71
CA ILE A 421 18.56 -4.29 -11.99
C ILE A 421 19.77 -3.83 -11.20
N TYR A 422 20.26 -2.63 -11.53
CA TYR A 422 21.38 -2.01 -10.82
C TYR A 422 20.85 -0.86 -9.98
N GLU A 423 21.23 -0.83 -8.71
CA GLU A 423 20.80 0.15 -7.73
C GLU A 423 22.06 0.75 -7.05
N LYS A 424 22.01 2.03 -6.64
CA LYS A 424 23.14 2.67 -5.97
C LYS A 424 23.22 2.41 -4.46
N TYR A 425 22.16 2.68 -3.69
CA TYR A 425 22.21 2.81 -2.23
C TYR A 425 21.35 1.80 -1.44
N GLN A 426 20.25 1.33 -1.99
CA GLN A 426 19.16 0.60 -1.34
C GLN A 426 19.01 -0.86 -1.83
N PRO A 427 18.33 -1.74 -1.06
CA PRO A 427 17.98 -3.06 -1.56
C PRO A 427 17.03 -2.98 -2.77
N ILE A 428 17.07 -3.98 -3.64
CA ILE A 428 16.11 -4.09 -4.76
C ILE A 428 14.73 -4.53 -4.24
N ILE A 429 14.72 -5.39 -3.22
CA ILE A 429 13.51 -5.84 -2.55
C ILE A 429 13.68 -5.62 -1.04
N CYS A 430 12.79 -4.84 -0.44
CA CYS A 430 12.77 -4.60 1.01
C CYS A 430 11.45 -5.09 1.62
N LEU A 431 11.57 -5.96 2.63
CA LEU A 431 10.45 -6.66 3.24
C LEU A 431 10.43 -6.43 4.75
N ALA A 432 9.55 -5.56 5.23
CA ALA A 432 9.27 -5.41 6.66
C ALA A 432 8.18 -6.39 7.10
N VAL A 433 8.59 -7.46 7.78
CA VAL A 433 7.72 -8.59 8.15
C VAL A 433 7.36 -8.52 9.63
N SER A 434 6.05 -8.48 9.91
CA SER A 434 5.47 -8.43 11.25
C SER A 434 4.66 -9.69 11.55
N GLU A 435 4.10 -9.77 12.77
CA GLU A 435 3.33 -10.93 13.26
C GLU A 435 2.14 -11.33 12.38
N ARG A 436 1.63 -10.39 11.57
CA ARG A 436 0.47 -10.60 10.68
C ARG A 436 0.85 -10.90 9.24
N SER A 437 2.15 -10.83 8.92
CA SER A 437 2.63 -10.99 7.55
C SER A 437 2.71 -12.44 7.15
N ASN A 438 2.31 -12.70 5.91
CA ASN A 438 2.64 -13.92 5.20
C ASN A 438 3.32 -13.56 3.87
N VAL A 439 4.61 -13.83 3.80
CA VAL A 439 5.46 -13.57 2.64
C VAL A 439 5.94 -14.90 2.05
N MET A 440 5.72 -15.09 0.76
CA MET A 440 6.10 -16.31 0.05
C MET A 440 6.68 -15.99 -1.32
N PHE A 441 7.86 -16.53 -1.60
CA PHE A 441 8.52 -16.53 -2.89
C PHE A 441 8.66 -17.98 -3.32
N GLN A 442 8.11 -18.33 -4.49
CA GLN A 442 8.15 -19.70 -5.01
C GLN A 442 8.57 -19.72 -6.48
N ASN A 443 9.61 -20.49 -6.84
CA ASN A 443 10.11 -20.52 -8.22
C ASN A 443 10.46 -19.11 -8.76
N VAL A 444 11.09 -18.28 -7.92
CA VAL A 444 11.51 -16.92 -8.29
C VAL A 444 13.00 -16.94 -8.65
N SER A 445 13.37 -16.31 -9.76
CA SER A 445 14.76 -16.15 -10.17
C SER A 445 15.19 -14.70 -10.03
N ILE A 446 16.13 -14.42 -9.14
CA ILE A 446 16.75 -13.10 -8.93
C ILE A 446 18.19 -13.19 -9.42
N THR A 447 18.47 -12.56 -10.55
CA THR A 447 19.73 -12.75 -11.27
C THR A 447 20.37 -11.47 -11.74
N SER A 448 21.70 -11.40 -11.66
CA SER A 448 22.49 -10.31 -12.22
C SER A 448 22.08 -8.94 -11.69
N CYS A 449 21.65 -8.88 -10.44
CA CYS A 449 21.34 -7.64 -9.75
C CYS A 449 22.59 -7.08 -9.05
N GLN A 450 22.75 -5.76 -9.05
CA GLN A 450 23.93 -5.12 -8.47
C GLN A 450 23.59 -3.92 -7.59
N ILE A 451 24.23 -3.82 -6.43
CA ILE A 451 24.20 -2.65 -5.53
C ILE A 451 25.62 -2.12 -5.34
N HIS A 452 25.88 -0.85 -5.68
CA HIS A 452 27.24 -0.28 -5.77
C HIS A 452 27.75 0.41 -4.49
N GLU A 453 26.89 1.16 -3.81
CA GLU A 453 27.16 1.83 -2.53
C GLU A 453 26.28 1.21 -1.45
N SER A 454 26.40 -0.11 -1.33
CA SER A 454 25.47 -0.91 -0.54
C SER A 454 25.28 -0.39 0.88
N SER A 455 24.01 -0.23 1.25
CA SER A 455 23.55 -0.19 2.64
C SER A 455 22.86 -1.49 3.08
N SER A 456 22.67 -2.46 2.16
CA SER A 456 21.91 -3.71 2.37
C SER A 456 22.16 -4.76 1.27
N GLY A 457 21.58 -5.96 1.38
CA GLY A 457 21.58 -7.03 0.36
C GLY A 457 20.62 -6.78 -0.82
N VAL A 458 20.65 -7.62 -1.87
CA VAL A 458 19.68 -7.52 -2.99
C VAL A 458 18.25 -7.66 -2.49
N VAL A 459 18.02 -8.61 -1.59
CA VAL A 459 16.78 -8.71 -0.81
C VAL A 459 17.11 -8.45 0.65
N HIS A 460 16.41 -7.49 1.25
CA HIS A 460 16.50 -7.17 2.67
C HIS A 460 15.20 -7.58 3.38
N ILE A 461 15.32 -8.46 4.35
CA ILE A 461 14.21 -8.89 5.21
C ILE A 461 14.43 -8.26 6.58
N GLN A 462 13.61 -7.27 6.92
CA GLN A 462 13.48 -6.75 8.28
C GLN A 462 12.47 -7.61 9.03
N TYR A 463 12.97 -8.64 9.70
CA TYR A 463 12.16 -9.63 10.38
C TYR A 463 11.94 -9.21 11.83
N TYR A 464 10.78 -8.61 12.12
CA TYR A 464 10.38 -8.18 13.46
C TYR A 464 9.87 -9.34 14.32
N THR A 465 10.51 -10.50 14.17
CA THR A 465 10.21 -11.79 14.79
C THR A 465 8.74 -12.16 14.81
N GLY A 466 8.02 -11.79 13.75
CA GLY A 466 6.61 -12.07 13.56
C GLY A 466 6.33 -12.58 12.14
N GLY A 467 5.27 -13.38 11.98
CA GLY A 467 4.75 -13.78 10.66
C GLY A 467 5.46 -14.97 10.04
N THR A 468 5.16 -15.25 8.78
CA THR A 468 5.77 -16.33 8.00
C THR A 468 6.47 -15.78 6.77
N VAL A 469 7.72 -16.18 6.57
CA VAL A 469 8.49 -15.87 5.36
C VAL A 469 8.99 -17.19 4.76
N THR A 470 8.64 -17.46 3.51
CA THR A 470 9.08 -18.67 2.81
C THR A 470 9.73 -18.31 1.48
N PHE A 471 10.95 -18.79 1.25
CA PHE A 471 11.56 -18.88 -0.07
C PHE A 471 11.64 -20.34 -0.45
N GLU A 472 11.00 -20.73 -1.55
CA GLU A 472 10.92 -22.11 -2.01
C GLU A 472 11.35 -22.21 -3.48
N SER A 473 12.31 -23.08 -3.78
CA SER A 473 12.74 -23.32 -5.16
C SER A 473 13.18 -22.03 -5.88
N CYS A 474 13.77 -21.10 -5.13
CA CYS A 474 14.24 -19.82 -5.65
C CYS A 474 15.71 -19.89 -6.08
N TYR A 475 16.08 -19.05 -7.05
CA TYR A 475 17.42 -18.97 -7.61
C TYR A 475 17.99 -17.57 -7.41
N PHE A 476 19.10 -17.48 -6.68
CA PHE A 476 19.86 -16.25 -6.47
C PHE A 476 21.20 -16.38 -7.19
N ARG A 477 21.35 -15.73 -8.34
CA ARG A 477 22.48 -15.95 -9.25
C ARG A 477 23.19 -14.67 -9.66
N TYR A 478 24.52 -14.67 -9.65
CA TYR A 478 25.32 -13.56 -10.17
C TYR A 478 24.97 -12.20 -9.54
N ASN A 479 24.47 -12.18 -8.31
CA ASN A 479 24.13 -10.94 -7.62
C ASN A 479 25.37 -10.36 -6.94
N SER A 480 25.50 -9.04 -6.94
CA SER A 480 26.65 -8.34 -6.38
C SER A 480 26.23 -7.18 -5.49
N VAL A 481 26.63 -7.24 -4.23
CA VAL A 481 26.34 -6.22 -3.22
C VAL A 481 27.64 -5.87 -2.55
N VAL A 482 28.22 -4.74 -2.95
CA VAL A 482 29.53 -4.35 -2.47
C VAL A 482 29.55 -2.87 -2.17
N THR A 483 30.45 -2.47 -1.29
CA THR A 483 30.84 -1.07 -1.15
C THR A 483 31.83 -0.66 -2.25
N PRO A 484 32.03 0.64 -2.50
CA PRO A 484 32.96 1.11 -3.51
C PRO A 484 34.34 0.49 -3.35
N PHE A 485 34.88 -0.03 -4.47
CA PHE A 485 36.19 -0.68 -4.56
C PHE A 485 36.36 -1.95 -3.71
N TYR A 486 35.27 -2.60 -3.28
CA TYR A 486 35.32 -3.79 -2.40
C TYR A 486 35.99 -3.50 -1.05
N LEU A 487 36.03 -2.22 -0.63
CA LEU A 487 36.65 -1.73 0.61
C LEU A 487 35.73 -1.89 1.84
N GLY A 488 34.78 -2.81 1.77
CA GLY A 488 33.72 -2.95 2.77
C GLY A 488 34.08 -3.86 3.92
N LYS A 489 33.65 -3.47 5.12
CA LYS A 489 33.55 -4.35 6.30
C LYS A 489 32.11 -4.51 6.75
N LYS A 490 31.17 -4.30 5.82
CA LYS A 490 29.76 -4.23 6.17
C LYS A 490 29.15 -5.64 6.15
N PRO A 491 28.19 -5.91 7.04
CA PRO A 491 27.58 -7.23 7.15
C PRO A 491 26.49 -7.42 6.08
N PHE A 492 26.86 -7.38 4.80
CA PHE A 492 25.92 -7.53 3.69
C PHE A 492 26.19 -8.82 2.91
N GLY A 493 25.10 -9.53 2.62
CA GLY A 493 25.07 -10.69 1.72
C GLY A 493 24.84 -10.27 0.27
N GLY A 494 25.48 -10.93 -0.70
CA GLY A 494 25.26 -10.69 -2.12
C GLY A 494 23.83 -10.98 -2.58
N ALA A 495 23.14 -11.89 -1.91
CA ALA A 495 21.74 -12.24 -2.22
C ALA A 495 20.78 -11.74 -1.14
N LEU A 496 20.95 -12.19 0.11
CA LEU A 496 20.00 -11.92 1.20
C LEU A 496 20.68 -11.23 2.37
N LEU A 497 20.02 -10.19 2.90
CA LEU A 497 20.23 -9.69 4.25
C LEU A 497 18.99 -9.98 5.09
N ILE A 498 19.15 -10.77 6.15
CA ILE A 498 18.10 -11.05 7.14
C ILE A 498 18.45 -10.27 8.41
N GLU A 499 17.67 -9.26 8.73
CA GLU A 499 17.84 -8.45 9.92
C GLU A 499 16.78 -8.82 10.97
N LEU A 500 17.24 -9.32 12.12
CA LEU A 500 16.39 -9.67 13.25
C LEU A 500 16.15 -8.43 14.11
N CYS A 501 14.98 -7.82 13.93
CA CYS A 501 14.65 -6.53 14.50
C CYS A 501 13.81 -6.65 15.79
N ARG A 502 14.16 -5.86 16.81
CA ARG A 502 13.27 -5.60 17.96
C ARG A 502 12.40 -4.39 17.62
N SER A 503 11.11 -4.40 17.95
CA SER A 503 10.25 -3.26 17.62
C SER A 503 9.04 -3.11 18.53
N SER A 504 8.65 -1.84 18.75
CA SER A 504 7.36 -1.42 19.33
C SER A 504 6.16 -1.69 18.41
N PHE A 505 6.40 -2.03 17.14
CA PHE A 505 5.38 -2.53 16.21
C PHE A 505 5.07 -4.02 16.43
N SER A 506 5.83 -4.71 17.26
CA SER A 506 5.52 -6.08 17.69
C SER A 506 4.35 -6.02 18.66
N ALA A 507 3.18 -6.58 18.29
CA ALA A 507 2.02 -6.65 19.18
C ALA A 507 2.30 -7.45 20.47
N SER A 508 3.45 -8.13 20.54
CA SER A 508 3.91 -8.86 21.71
C SER A 508 4.63 -8.06 22.79
N GLN A 509 5.02 -6.80 22.52
CA GLN A 509 5.52 -5.88 23.55
C GLN A 509 4.32 -5.34 24.34
N GLY A 510 4.06 -5.94 25.51
CA GLY A 510 3.07 -5.39 26.44
C GLY A 510 3.49 -3.99 26.91
N SER A 511 2.51 -3.14 27.22
CA SER A 511 2.71 -1.78 27.75
C SER A 511 3.58 -1.73 29.03
N ASP A 512 3.71 -2.86 29.73
CA ASP A 512 4.45 -2.98 31.00
C ASP A 512 5.85 -3.62 30.86
N GLY A 513 6.41 -3.69 29.65
CA GLY A 513 7.78 -4.21 29.42
C GLY A 513 7.94 -5.73 29.60
N GLY A 514 6.83 -6.45 29.83
CA GLY A 514 6.77 -7.91 29.79
C GLY A 514 6.51 -8.42 28.36
N TRP A 515 7.35 -9.35 27.91
CA TRP A 515 7.12 -10.07 26.65
C TRP A 515 5.93 -11.01 26.82
N SER A 516 4.87 -10.80 26.05
CA SER A 516 3.82 -11.82 25.91
C SER A 516 4.36 -13.01 25.10
N GLN A 517 3.83 -14.21 25.38
CA GLN A 517 4.31 -15.44 24.75
C GLN A 517 4.06 -15.37 23.23
N LEU A 518 5.16 -15.28 22.47
CA LEU A 518 5.17 -15.15 21.02
C LEU A 518 4.52 -16.38 20.35
N SER A 519 3.60 -16.16 19.39
CA SER A 519 2.94 -17.25 18.63
C SER A 519 3.95 -18.25 18.04
N ASN A 520 3.67 -19.55 18.16
CA ASN A 520 4.52 -20.62 17.61
C ASN A 520 4.52 -20.71 16.08
N THR A 521 3.71 -19.92 15.39
CA THR A 521 3.57 -19.92 13.92
C THR A 521 4.65 -19.11 13.19
N ARG A 522 5.57 -18.48 13.92
CA ARG A 522 6.62 -17.61 13.38
C ARG A 522 7.74 -18.45 12.77
N VAL A 523 7.99 -18.31 11.47
CA VAL A 523 9.08 -19.03 10.81
C VAL A 523 9.56 -18.29 9.56
N LEU A 524 10.89 -18.21 9.42
CA LEU A 524 11.59 -17.86 8.18
C LEU A 524 12.21 -19.13 7.63
N ASN A 525 11.64 -19.65 6.53
CA ASN A 525 12.07 -20.89 5.91
C ASN A 525 12.62 -20.63 4.51
N ILE A 526 13.86 -21.03 4.27
CA ILE A 526 14.51 -20.98 2.96
C ILE A 526 14.75 -22.42 2.55
N ARG A 527 14.05 -22.89 1.52
CA ARG A 527 14.08 -24.28 1.13
C ARG A 527 14.24 -24.51 -0.36
N ASP A 528 14.99 -25.55 -0.71
CA ASP A 528 15.21 -25.96 -2.09
C ASP A 528 15.78 -24.81 -2.96
N CYS A 529 16.49 -23.86 -2.35
CA CYS A 529 17.02 -22.67 -3.00
C CYS A 529 18.46 -22.86 -3.47
N ILE A 530 18.82 -22.22 -4.59
CA ILE A 530 20.18 -22.21 -5.12
C ILE A 530 20.78 -20.81 -5.02
N PHE A 531 21.93 -20.71 -4.37
CA PHE A 531 22.76 -19.50 -4.27
C PHE A 531 24.04 -19.73 -5.06
N ASP A 532 24.11 -19.23 -6.28
CA ASP A 532 25.26 -19.43 -7.17
C ASP A 532 25.92 -18.10 -7.58
N SER A 533 27.22 -18.00 -7.38
CA SER A 533 28.05 -16.90 -7.87
C SER A 533 27.63 -15.52 -7.33
N ASN A 534 27.18 -15.46 -6.07
CA ASN A 534 26.84 -14.20 -5.41
C ASN A 534 28.08 -13.58 -4.73
N ILE A 535 28.17 -12.26 -4.75
CA ILE A 535 29.25 -11.51 -4.13
C ILE A 535 28.66 -10.53 -3.14
N GLY A 536 28.99 -10.66 -1.86
CA GLY A 536 28.66 -9.67 -0.82
C GLY A 536 29.92 -9.09 -0.18
N ASP A 537 29.77 -8.25 0.85
CA ASP A 537 30.92 -7.71 1.60
C ASP A 537 31.46 -8.79 2.57
N CYS A 538 30.86 -8.96 3.76
CA CYS A 538 31.28 -9.98 4.74
C CYS A 538 30.53 -11.32 4.62
N GLY A 539 29.39 -11.35 3.94
CA GLY A 539 28.67 -12.59 3.61
C GLY A 539 28.61 -12.77 2.09
N GLY A 540 29.01 -13.90 1.53
CA GLY A 540 28.98 -14.05 0.07
C GLY A 540 27.56 -14.17 -0.47
N ALA A 541 26.74 -15.10 0.05
CA ALA A 541 25.33 -15.20 -0.33
C ALA A 541 24.40 -14.54 0.69
N VAL A 542 24.47 -14.94 1.96
CA VAL A 542 23.52 -14.55 3.00
C VAL A 542 24.22 -13.90 4.18
N THR A 543 23.65 -12.83 4.72
CA THR A 543 24.01 -12.34 6.05
C THR A 543 22.80 -12.34 6.97
N VAL A 544 22.98 -12.80 8.21
CA VAL A 544 22.00 -12.69 9.30
C VAL A 544 22.54 -11.72 10.34
N SER A 545 21.80 -10.66 10.63
CA SER A 545 22.17 -9.62 11.59
C SER A 545 21.07 -9.41 12.63
N GLY A 546 21.36 -8.64 13.68
CA GLY A 546 20.39 -8.27 14.71
C GLY A 546 20.81 -8.73 16.11
N THR A 547 19.82 -9.03 16.98
CA THR A 547 20.10 -9.33 18.39
C THR A 547 20.15 -10.82 18.69
N ARG A 548 21.05 -11.20 19.60
CA ARG A 548 21.27 -12.59 20.03
C ARG A 548 20.00 -13.28 20.52
N ASP A 549 19.18 -12.60 21.32
CA ASP A 549 17.96 -13.20 21.91
C ASP A 549 16.97 -13.65 20.82
N LEU A 550 16.85 -12.90 19.72
CA LEU A 550 15.96 -13.26 18.60
C LEU A 550 16.52 -14.44 17.80
N LEU A 551 17.84 -14.55 17.69
CA LEU A 551 18.50 -15.71 17.08
C LEU A 551 18.29 -16.98 17.92
N GLN A 552 18.26 -16.87 19.25
CA GLN A 552 18.02 -18.00 20.17
C GLN A 552 16.65 -18.64 20.01
N GLU A 553 15.68 -17.94 19.43
CA GLU A 553 14.37 -18.52 19.12
C GLU A 553 14.42 -19.57 18.01
N GLN A 554 15.54 -19.66 17.27
CA GLN A 554 15.78 -20.65 16.20
C GLN A 554 14.65 -20.71 15.17
N ARG A 555 14.12 -19.54 14.76
CA ARG A 555 13.01 -19.44 13.80
C ARG A 555 13.45 -19.37 12.34
N ILE A 556 14.75 -19.43 12.08
CA ILE A 556 15.35 -19.37 10.74
C ILE A 556 15.81 -20.76 10.38
N HIS A 557 15.36 -21.28 9.24
CA HIS A 557 15.74 -22.60 8.75
C HIS A 557 16.13 -22.54 7.27
N PHE A 558 17.22 -23.23 6.95
CA PHE A 558 17.68 -23.51 5.60
C PHE A 558 17.58 -25.02 5.37
N SER A 559 16.86 -25.43 4.33
CA SER A 559 16.65 -26.85 4.03
C SER A 559 16.85 -27.18 2.56
N HIS A 560 17.66 -28.20 2.26
CA HIS A 560 17.99 -28.60 0.88
C HIS A 560 18.52 -27.46 -0.01
N CYS A 561 19.21 -26.49 0.59
CA CYS A 561 19.79 -25.37 -0.15
C CYS A 561 21.16 -25.75 -0.72
N GLU A 562 21.45 -25.23 -1.91
CA GLU A 562 22.74 -25.41 -2.58
C GLU A 562 23.48 -24.07 -2.67
N PHE A 563 24.73 -24.04 -2.21
CA PHE A 563 25.60 -22.87 -2.29
C PHE A 563 26.80 -23.15 -3.19
N MET A 564 27.01 -22.31 -4.20
CA MET A 564 28.05 -22.48 -5.23
C MET A 564 28.71 -21.15 -5.56
N ASN A 565 30.02 -21.16 -5.76
CA ASN A 565 30.84 -20.02 -6.20
C ASN A 565 30.58 -18.65 -5.52
N ASN A 566 30.07 -18.62 -4.29
CA ASN A 566 29.77 -17.38 -3.56
C ASN A 566 31.05 -16.83 -2.91
N ILE A 567 31.17 -15.50 -2.84
CA ILE A 567 32.39 -14.83 -2.39
C ILE A 567 32.04 -13.68 -1.44
N ALA A 568 32.61 -13.69 -0.25
CA ALA A 568 32.66 -12.52 0.62
C ALA A 568 33.83 -11.63 0.19
N GLY A 569 33.54 -10.48 -0.40
CA GLY A 569 34.50 -9.52 -0.95
C GLY A 569 35.48 -8.96 0.08
N SER A 570 35.13 -8.95 1.38
CA SER A 570 36.04 -8.54 2.46
C SER A 570 37.33 -9.36 2.48
N ILE A 571 37.33 -10.59 1.94
CA ILE A 571 38.53 -11.44 1.82
C ILE A 571 39.67 -10.76 1.05
N PHE A 572 39.38 -9.85 0.10
CA PHE A 572 40.41 -9.29 -0.77
C PHE A 572 41.19 -8.13 -0.13
N ILE A 573 40.62 -7.48 0.90
CA ILE A 573 41.17 -6.25 1.47
C ILE A 573 41.34 -6.36 2.99
N TYR A 574 40.49 -7.15 3.66
CA TYR A 574 40.45 -7.31 5.10
C TYR A 574 40.46 -8.78 5.49
N GLU A 575 41.54 -9.48 5.14
CA GLU A 575 41.76 -10.91 5.47
C GLU A 575 41.61 -11.22 6.97
N ASP A 576 41.82 -10.23 7.84
CA ASP A 576 41.71 -10.36 9.30
C ASP A 576 40.28 -10.26 9.85
N GLU A 577 39.31 -9.81 9.05
CA GLU A 577 37.92 -9.65 9.48
C GLU A 577 37.14 -10.95 9.29
N PRO A 578 36.30 -11.36 10.25
CA PRO A 578 35.43 -12.54 10.08
C PRO A 578 34.48 -12.38 8.89
N PHE A 579 34.50 -13.35 7.98
CA PHE A 579 33.59 -13.43 6.82
C PHE A 579 33.09 -14.87 6.62
N GLY A 580 32.02 -15.03 5.85
CA GLY A 580 31.51 -16.34 5.42
C GLY A 580 31.09 -16.31 3.96
N ASN A 581 31.65 -17.19 3.13
CA ASN A 581 31.37 -17.21 1.69
C ASN A 581 29.93 -17.65 1.39
N ASP A 582 29.34 -18.53 2.21
CA ASP A 582 27.92 -18.86 2.08
C ASP A 582 27.08 -17.96 2.98
N ILE A 583 27.31 -18.06 4.29
CA ILE A 583 26.46 -17.43 5.30
C ILE A 583 27.31 -16.79 6.39
N TYR A 584 27.02 -15.54 6.69
CA TYR A 584 27.66 -14.81 7.79
C TYR A 584 26.64 -14.39 8.85
N PHE A 585 26.88 -14.75 10.11
CA PHE A 585 26.08 -14.33 11.26
C PHE A 585 26.74 -13.12 11.95
N TYR A 586 26.30 -11.92 11.59
CA TYR A 586 26.74 -10.68 12.21
C TYR A 586 25.98 -10.43 13.53
N ILE A 587 26.20 -11.30 14.50
CA ILE A 587 25.55 -11.28 15.82
C ILE A 587 26.61 -11.62 16.89
N ASN A 588 26.69 -10.80 17.93
CA ASN A 588 27.59 -11.05 19.06
C ASN A 588 27.25 -12.37 19.77
N ASP A 589 28.26 -13.15 20.12
CA ASP A 589 28.15 -14.44 20.85
C ASP A 589 27.20 -15.47 20.21
N ALA A 590 27.10 -15.46 18.87
CA ALA A 590 26.29 -16.41 18.11
C ALA A 590 26.78 -17.87 18.20
N SER A 591 28.06 -18.08 18.54
CA SER A 591 28.71 -19.41 18.61
C SER A 591 27.90 -20.44 19.41
N SER A 592 27.51 -20.06 20.62
CA SER A 592 26.72 -20.88 21.56
C SER A 592 25.35 -21.31 21.04
N ILE A 593 24.85 -20.67 19.98
CA ILE A 593 23.52 -20.92 19.40
C ILE A 593 23.67 -21.75 18.12
N LEU A 594 24.67 -21.43 17.31
CA LEU A 594 24.93 -22.06 16.02
C LEU A 594 25.55 -23.46 16.17
N TYR A 595 26.40 -23.64 17.18
CA TYR A 595 27.20 -24.84 17.39
C TYR A 595 26.85 -25.48 18.73
N ASN A 596 25.82 -26.34 18.74
CA ASN A 596 25.60 -27.24 19.88
C ASN A 596 26.59 -28.40 19.78
N GLU A 597 27.74 -28.26 20.44
CA GLU A 597 28.69 -29.35 20.57
C GLU A 597 28.15 -30.41 21.53
N THR A 598 27.55 -31.48 21.00
CA THR A 598 27.36 -32.70 21.78
C THR A 598 28.67 -33.47 21.81
N SER A 599 29.28 -33.56 23.00
CA SER A 599 30.45 -34.38 23.23
C SER A 599 30.13 -35.85 22.92
N SER A 600 30.79 -36.41 21.89
CA SER A 600 30.67 -37.83 21.60
C SER A 600 31.42 -38.61 22.69
N THR A 601 30.74 -39.56 23.33
CA THR A 601 31.33 -40.41 24.38
C THR A 601 32.25 -41.51 23.83
N THR A 602 32.52 -41.53 22.52
CA THR A 602 33.18 -42.65 21.84
C THR A 602 34.16 -42.19 20.77
N GLY A 603 35.23 -41.47 21.12
CA GLY A 603 36.44 -41.31 20.27
C GLY A 603 36.26 -40.79 18.83
N GLN A 604 35.05 -40.38 18.45
CA GLN A 604 34.71 -39.76 17.18
C GLN A 604 34.76 -38.25 17.36
N SER A 605 35.22 -37.55 16.32
CA SER A 605 35.24 -36.08 16.26
C SER A 605 33.90 -35.50 16.74
N SER A 606 33.96 -34.39 17.49
CA SER A 606 32.78 -33.66 17.94
C SER A 606 31.82 -33.45 16.78
N LYS A 607 30.57 -33.92 16.94
CA LYS A 607 29.51 -33.68 15.96
C LYS A 607 28.90 -32.32 16.26
N ILE A 608 29.06 -31.40 15.34
CA ILE A 608 28.36 -30.11 15.34
C ILE A 608 26.98 -30.35 14.72
N GLN A 609 25.92 -30.24 15.53
CA GLN A 609 24.55 -30.19 15.03
C GLN A 609 24.06 -28.74 15.08
N SER A 610 23.77 -28.18 13.91
CA SER A 610 23.07 -26.91 13.80
C SER A 610 21.59 -27.16 13.59
N THR A 611 20.71 -26.43 14.27
CA THR A 611 19.26 -26.47 14.03
C THR A 611 18.81 -25.55 12.91
N PHE A 612 19.74 -24.78 12.35
CA PHE A 612 19.51 -23.81 11.27
C PHE A 612 19.63 -24.44 9.88
N PHE A 613 20.32 -25.58 9.75
CA PHE A 613 20.62 -26.23 8.49
C PHE A 613 20.07 -27.66 8.48
N THR A 614 19.54 -28.08 7.34
CA THR A 614 19.08 -29.45 7.13
C THR A 614 19.32 -29.85 5.69
N GLN A 615 20.25 -30.77 5.47
CA GLN A 615 20.56 -31.31 4.13
C GLN A 615 21.01 -30.23 3.13
N CYS A 616 21.73 -29.21 3.60
CA CYS A 616 22.31 -28.19 2.73
C CYS A 616 23.68 -28.64 2.19
N SER A 617 24.01 -28.24 0.97
CA SER A 617 25.31 -28.53 0.34
C SER A 617 26.03 -27.24 -0.04
N SER A 618 27.37 -27.24 0.06
CA SER A 618 28.20 -26.15 -0.42
C SER A 618 29.41 -26.65 -1.18
N TYR A 619 29.72 -25.94 -2.26
CA TYR A 619 30.85 -26.17 -3.14
C TYR A 619 31.80 -24.96 -3.16
N ASN A 620 31.80 -24.17 -2.08
CA ASN A 620 32.57 -22.93 -1.94
C ASN A 620 33.91 -23.10 -1.21
N TYR A 621 34.75 -22.07 -1.31
CA TYR A 621 35.95 -21.97 -0.49
C TYR A 621 35.59 -21.61 0.95
N SER A 622 36.32 -22.16 1.91
CA SER A 622 36.13 -21.85 3.32
C SER A 622 36.61 -20.43 3.68
N PRO A 623 36.08 -19.82 4.75
CA PRO A 623 35.00 -20.30 5.62
C PRO A 623 33.62 -20.26 4.94
N LEU A 624 32.87 -21.36 5.08
CA LEU A 624 31.53 -21.50 4.49
C LEU A 624 30.51 -20.72 5.32
N VAL A 625 30.43 -21.06 6.60
CA VAL A 625 29.64 -20.34 7.61
C VAL A 625 30.58 -19.70 8.61
N ASN A 626 30.29 -18.45 9.00
CA ASN A 626 31.04 -17.78 10.04
C ASN A 626 30.16 -16.83 10.86
N TYR A 627 30.71 -16.27 11.94
CA TYR A 627 30.03 -15.34 12.81
C TYR A 627 30.97 -14.25 13.32
N LEU A 628 30.37 -13.16 13.81
CA LEU A 628 31.10 -12.02 14.34
C LEU A 628 32.06 -12.43 15.47
N GLY A 629 33.34 -12.07 15.32
CA GLY A 629 34.42 -12.36 16.27
C GLY A 629 35.16 -13.68 16.03
N ASN A 630 34.74 -14.52 15.08
CA ASN A 630 35.43 -15.79 14.78
C ASN A 630 36.35 -15.70 13.57
N LYS A 631 37.65 -15.87 13.80
CA LYS A 631 38.69 -15.75 12.78
C LYS A 631 38.90 -17.02 11.94
N GLU A 632 38.50 -18.19 12.45
CA GLU A 632 38.75 -19.47 11.76
C GLU A 632 37.58 -19.87 10.86
N GLY A 633 36.34 -19.49 11.23
CA GLY A 633 35.11 -19.90 10.54
C GLY A 633 34.90 -21.42 10.56
N THR A 634 33.96 -21.93 9.76
CA THR A 634 33.72 -23.37 9.64
C THR A 634 33.91 -23.90 8.22
N LEU A 635 34.33 -25.17 8.15
CA LEU A 635 34.58 -25.88 6.90
C LEU A 635 33.34 -26.61 6.36
N ASN A 636 32.29 -26.82 7.18
CA ASN A 636 31.09 -27.59 6.83
C ASN A 636 29.80 -26.86 7.24
N LEU A 637 28.74 -26.98 6.44
CA LEU A 637 27.38 -26.46 6.72
C LEU A 637 26.58 -27.35 7.68
N ASP A 638 26.70 -28.67 7.54
CA ASP A 638 26.06 -29.70 8.36
C ASP A 638 27.04 -30.87 8.59
N GLN A 639 27.04 -31.48 9.79
CA GLN A 639 27.75 -32.74 10.07
C GLN A 639 26.74 -33.88 10.27
N TYR A 640 25.92 -34.16 9.26
CA TYR A 640 25.25 -35.45 9.14
C TYR A 640 25.97 -36.25 8.06
N GLU A 641 26.59 -37.36 8.47
CA GLU A 641 27.12 -38.40 7.56
C GLU A 641 26.00 -39.02 6.71
#